data_AF-A0A9N8E3Q1-F1
#
_entry.id   AF-A0A9N8E3Q1-F1
#
_cell.length_a   1.000
_cell.length_b   1.000
_cell.length_c   1.000
_cell.angle_alpha   90.00
_cell.angle_beta   90.00
_cell.angle_gamma   90.00
#
_symmetry.space_group_name_H-M   'P 1'
#
loop_
_entity.id
_entity.type
_entity.pdbx_description
1 polymer ?
#
loop_
_entity_poly.entity_id
_entity_poly.type
_entity_poly.pdbx_seq_one_letter_code
_entity_poly.pdbx_strand_id
1 'polypeptide(L)'
;MDSAAYQPVLGSTNALVMEEDQDMGEQFHDEPSNTHNRVEPLELGEIDDTTTIIRTTTSMDDAMVWPHISLAVTIWFVVPVLAAGMVLAFSISGRIWTCVLFSLHMTLSLFKARWHNHELIQLDKLNYNSNDNNNKKQDDQFTNYQDDDAHEYGEDANGYNSQQQQGRHYHHPPSKGLVYFWMTSLPSLMDIVLFGLVYPAIAVGFRPFFVESDGTVVIEWTHHWRTLTVATTIGWIIFTCRVLVGARMLLHSIPASTYYLTTTYYTCTSIPLLGTCVRCGNLQIWRRIKRCFRAPPRPRICWQIMTFVLTLSSTCFLGWTIFSLIVHFGPFEPAQPQDSTTHNTLCNPLDTTECSFPFPSMHHLKVDTTTETGYRVNLHPDTFPTLKGRIPLSPEFLNSLDGFSTAGPLLFYLEGMKESHEEYLQQVQQNELLKTQPKPGVTRLRGHEELDWSITPYSTTLLLDVDARELVPHSAEIDYLDPQRPLVMVYPAAPLKHKTHYALAVINATDANGQRLPPTPGMMDLFQQQQGDGNKQLDRIKHKVLPALEGATHSTVSANDHKHDWGGPFGSYLRSRDPGSLQLLFDFVTASKTTQIGPVRAVRDATLQYIDKEWDQPWKLDNHVRAIRIVEGTCRDSTYPLARTIHGELDVPWFMTGFGPGQRDATLDAAAVQSGVPTTIGKAKFVVHIPCSLKESALSHTTTPANKINKNATAQPLRAVMEFGHGLFFNRQESGESFLIQMAHENGYIITAMDWRGMSQYDYPLVLRTMLAKPSLFESIRDNIIQGYANKFALQHFTRHGMLELPWFQFSHEHDDSEGVATHVIPQSFDPLEDPNLPKGEGTTDGFIPSVFYGISQGGILGAGYLSLSGPTGLIARGALGVPGTPFSLILSRSLQFVGYDLALLLNFYNNRHVRIFLSLAQMCWDSVEASGVLGLPLDEPVPPAILQAGLGDPIVPSLAAERLARAMDAKILPHNPRGPLYGIPQAQAADANQPGPRTALTEMLYQKDYEALPVDDELKSKGGRVHLCVRLEPVLQHQLNVFFQSGRTIDPCATNKTACVREKAIC
;
A
#
# COMPACT_ATOMS: atom_id res chain seq x y z
N MET A 1 -33.46 -18.97 47.70
CA MET A 1 -34.54 -18.36 46.90
C MET A 1 -34.12 -18.46 45.44
N ASP A 2 -33.88 -19.66 44.92
CA ASP A 2 -34.81 -20.79 44.68
C ASP A 2 -35.58 -20.52 43.37
N SER A 3 -35.18 -21.15 42.26
CA SER A 3 -35.67 -22.45 41.72
C SER A 3 -36.85 -22.23 40.76
N ALA A 4 -37.14 -23.03 39.71
CA ALA A 4 -36.63 -24.30 39.19
C ALA A 4 -36.76 -24.26 37.63
N ALA A 5 -35.81 -24.75 36.81
CA ALA A 5 -35.61 -26.14 36.34
C ALA A 5 -36.79 -26.79 35.58
N TYR A 6 -36.59 -27.20 34.32
CA TYR A 6 -36.60 -28.62 33.85
C TYR A 6 -36.35 -28.74 32.31
N GLN A 7 -35.45 -29.67 31.92
CA GLN A 7 -35.37 -30.26 30.56
C GLN A 7 -36.01 -31.69 30.60
N PRO A 8 -35.71 -32.64 29.69
CA PRO A 8 -36.29 -32.81 28.36
C PRO A 8 -37.01 -34.18 28.22
N VAL A 9 -37.61 -34.47 27.05
CA VAL A 9 -38.03 -35.85 26.69
C VAL A 9 -37.68 -36.17 25.22
N LEU A 10 -36.99 -37.31 25.03
CA LEU A 10 -36.69 -37.96 23.75
C LEU A 10 -37.89 -38.81 23.28
N GLY A 11 -38.13 -38.96 21.96
CA GLY A 11 -39.23 -39.82 21.48
C GLY A 11 -39.46 -39.94 19.96
N SER A 12 -38.52 -40.56 19.25
CA SER A 12 -38.74 -41.58 18.19
C SER A 12 -39.81 -41.46 17.07
N THR A 13 -39.34 -41.76 15.84
CA THR A 13 -39.94 -42.61 14.76
C THR A 13 -41.10 -42.14 13.87
N ASN A 14 -40.73 -41.86 12.60
CA ASN A 14 -41.24 -42.36 11.31
C ASN A 14 -42.68 -42.95 11.18
N ALA A 15 -43.43 -42.40 10.20
CA ALA A 15 -44.29 -43.12 9.24
C ALA A 15 -44.65 -42.17 8.06
N LEU A 16 -44.31 -42.51 6.80
CA LEU A 16 -45.24 -42.99 5.73
C LEU A 16 -46.24 -41.93 5.21
N VAL A 17 -46.61 -41.78 3.94
CA VAL A 17 -46.24 -42.22 2.56
C VAL A 17 -47.39 -41.67 1.66
N MET A 18 -47.36 -41.90 0.33
CA MET A 18 -48.40 -41.71 -0.73
C MET A 18 -47.97 -40.62 -1.75
N GLU A 19 -48.02 -40.80 -3.08
CA GLU A 19 -48.28 -41.99 -3.94
C GLU A 19 -47.84 -41.65 -5.39
N GLU A 20 -47.47 -42.66 -6.19
CA GLU A 20 -47.62 -42.79 -7.68
C GLU A 20 -47.02 -41.70 -8.66
N ASP A 21 -46.55 -42.02 -9.89
CA ASP A 21 -46.55 -43.29 -10.65
C ASP A 21 -45.48 -43.36 -11.79
N GLN A 22 -45.21 -44.60 -12.28
CA GLN A 22 -44.68 -45.00 -13.62
C GLN A 22 -43.25 -44.53 -14.08
N ASP A 23 -42.44 -45.30 -14.83
CA ASP A 23 -42.69 -46.57 -15.55
C ASP A 23 -41.42 -47.47 -15.74
N MET A 24 -41.68 -48.76 -15.99
CA MET A 24 -40.89 -49.95 -16.46
C MET A 24 -39.49 -49.78 -17.14
N GLY A 25 -38.52 -50.73 -17.14
CA GLY A 25 -38.41 -52.08 -16.54
C GLY A 25 -37.28 -52.96 -17.17
N GLU A 26 -36.69 -53.90 -16.39
CA GLU A 26 -35.96 -55.17 -16.77
C GLU A 26 -34.69 -55.16 -17.68
N GLN A 27 -33.86 -56.22 -17.76
CA GLN A 27 -33.15 -57.05 -16.74
C GLN A 27 -31.98 -57.85 -17.42
N PHE A 28 -30.96 -58.23 -16.62
CA PHE A 28 -29.81 -59.15 -16.82
C PHE A 28 -29.78 -60.22 -17.97
N HIS A 29 -28.60 -60.46 -18.59
CA HIS A 29 -27.65 -61.59 -18.33
C HIS A 29 -26.62 -61.90 -19.46
N ASP A 30 -25.40 -62.27 -19.02
CA ASP A 30 -24.40 -63.25 -19.55
C ASP A 30 -23.64 -63.15 -20.90
N GLU A 31 -22.37 -63.57 -20.80
CA GLU A 31 -21.31 -63.80 -21.82
C GLU A 31 -21.55 -65.11 -22.64
N PRO A 32 -20.93 -65.35 -23.84
CA PRO A 32 -19.50 -65.75 -23.88
C PRO A 32 -18.66 -65.59 -25.20
N SER A 33 -17.34 -65.50 -25.03
CA SER A 33 -16.21 -66.07 -25.82
C SER A 33 -16.14 -66.14 -27.38
N ASN A 34 -14.94 -65.77 -27.89
CA ASN A 34 -14.03 -66.53 -28.81
C ASN A 34 -13.85 -66.24 -30.35
N THR A 35 -12.54 -66.05 -30.68
CA THR A 35 -11.74 -66.55 -31.85
C THR A 35 -11.58 -65.82 -33.21
N HIS A 36 -10.32 -65.38 -33.45
CA HIS A 36 -9.43 -65.54 -34.62
C HIS A 36 -9.76 -65.07 -36.06
N ASN A 37 -9.01 -64.08 -36.58
CA ASN A 37 -7.83 -64.22 -37.49
C ASN A 37 -7.40 -62.82 -38.01
N ARG A 38 -6.17 -62.30 -37.82
CA ARG A 38 -4.84 -62.68 -38.35
C ARG A 38 -4.57 -62.16 -39.78
N VAL A 39 -3.61 -61.22 -39.92
CA VAL A 39 -2.42 -61.25 -40.82
C VAL A 39 -1.56 -59.97 -40.63
N GLU A 40 -0.26 -60.19 -40.43
CA GLU A 40 0.89 -59.27 -40.29
C GLU A 40 1.59 -59.01 -41.65
N PRO A 41 2.83 -58.44 -41.77
CA PRO A 41 3.60 -57.51 -40.90
C PRO A 41 4.17 -56.30 -41.69
N LEU A 42 4.94 -55.43 -41.02
CA LEU A 42 6.27 -55.01 -41.52
C LEU A 42 7.13 -54.38 -40.40
N GLU A 43 8.22 -55.05 -40.04
CA GLU A 43 9.28 -54.56 -39.14
C GLU A 43 10.45 -53.95 -39.92
N LEU A 44 11.22 -53.06 -39.25
CA LEU A 44 12.67 -53.18 -38.97
C LEU A 44 13.35 -51.81 -38.84
N GLY A 45 14.20 -51.63 -37.82
CA GLY A 45 15.04 -50.43 -37.71
C GLY A 45 15.67 -50.10 -36.35
N GLU A 46 16.22 -51.07 -35.61
CA GLU A 46 17.15 -50.78 -34.51
C GLU A 46 18.54 -50.37 -35.05
N ILE A 47 19.14 -49.32 -34.49
CA ILE A 47 20.61 -49.15 -34.36
C ILE A 47 20.89 -48.52 -33.00
N ASP A 48 21.89 -49.06 -32.30
CA ASP A 48 22.29 -48.70 -30.94
C ASP A 48 23.57 -47.81 -30.91
N ASP A 49 23.98 -47.46 -29.69
CA ASP A 49 25.34 -47.16 -29.22
C ASP A 49 25.93 -45.73 -29.16
N THR A 50 26.29 -45.38 -27.92
CA THR A 50 27.47 -44.59 -27.44
C THR A 50 27.50 -43.05 -27.42
N THR A 51 27.30 -42.51 -26.21
CA THR A 51 28.14 -41.53 -25.47
C THR A 51 28.90 -40.41 -26.19
N THR A 52 28.73 -39.16 -25.71
CA THR A 52 29.87 -38.36 -25.20
C THR A 52 29.40 -37.37 -24.11
N ILE A 53 30.19 -37.31 -23.03
CA ILE A 53 30.02 -36.48 -21.84
C ILE A 53 30.47 -35.04 -22.11
N ILE A 54 29.71 -34.02 -21.68
CA ILE A 54 30.28 -32.75 -21.22
C ILE A 54 29.68 -32.37 -19.86
N ARG A 55 30.46 -32.63 -18.80
CA ARG A 55 30.33 -31.91 -17.53
C ARG A 55 30.86 -30.49 -17.73
N THR A 56 30.12 -29.47 -17.34
CA THR A 56 30.70 -28.17 -16.97
C THR A 56 30.53 -27.94 -15.48
N THR A 57 31.48 -28.45 -14.72
CA THR A 57 31.72 -28.05 -13.33
C THR A 57 32.30 -26.64 -13.30
N THR A 58 31.62 -25.72 -12.61
CA THR A 58 32.27 -24.55 -11.99
C THR A 58 31.77 -24.42 -10.57
N SER A 59 32.51 -25.02 -9.64
CA SER A 59 32.48 -24.65 -8.23
C SER A 59 32.95 -23.20 -8.08
N MET A 60 32.24 -22.43 -7.26
CA MET A 60 32.79 -21.22 -6.66
C MET A 60 32.14 -21.05 -5.27
N ASP A 61 32.61 -21.90 -4.35
CA ASP A 61 32.53 -21.63 -2.92
C ASP A 61 33.48 -20.46 -2.61
N ASP A 62 32.94 -19.41 -1.98
CA ASP A 62 33.57 -18.57 -0.94
C ASP A 62 32.83 -17.22 -0.80
N ALA A 63 31.94 -17.12 0.20
CA ALA A 63 31.48 -15.85 0.75
C ALA A 63 30.98 -16.03 2.20
N MET A 64 31.69 -15.40 3.14
CA MET A 64 31.48 -15.56 4.60
C MET A 64 30.19 -14.92 5.14
N VAL A 65 29.43 -15.74 5.88
CA VAL A 65 28.86 -15.52 7.23
C VAL A 65 28.92 -14.09 7.84
N TRP A 66 27.73 -13.46 7.99
CA TRP A 66 27.22 -12.61 9.11
C TRP A 66 27.88 -11.21 9.41
N PRO A 67 27.22 -10.30 10.18
CA PRO A 67 25.80 -9.90 10.19
C PRO A 67 25.54 -8.39 10.51
N HIS A 68 24.26 -8.01 10.64
CA HIS A 68 23.70 -6.83 11.35
C HIS A 68 24.30 -5.41 11.13
N ILE A 69 23.52 -4.54 10.48
CA ILE A 69 22.89 -3.36 11.12
C ILE A 69 21.72 -2.90 10.24
N SER A 70 20.52 -2.94 10.82
CA SER A 70 19.39 -2.14 10.36
C SER A 70 19.45 -0.79 11.07
N LEU A 71 19.23 0.31 10.33
CA LEU A 71 18.42 1.48 10.75
C LEU A 71 18.56 2.63 9.70
N ALA A 72 17.43 3.21 9.32
CA ALA A 72 17.26 4.58 8.77
C ALA A 72 17.85 5.03 7.41
N VAL A 73 18.68 4.27 6.67
CA VAL A 73 19.55 4.86 5.60
C VAL A 73 19.13 4.64 4.13
N THR A 74 17.87 4.31 3.79
CA THR A 74 17.45 4.30 2.34
C THR A 74 16.05 4.84 2.03
N ILE A 75 15.21 5.08 3.04
CA ILE A 75 13.86 5.65 2.86
C ILE A 75 13.88 7.13 2.40
N TRP A 76 15.01 7.83 2.50
CA TRP A 76 15.07 9.29 2.32
C TRP A 76 15.66 9.84 1.00
N PHE A 77 16.20 9.03 0.07
CA PHE A 77 17.07 9.60 -1.00
C PHE A 77 16.90 9.20 -2.47
N VAL A 78 16.03 8.26 -2.87
CA VAL A 78 16.07 7.75 -4.29
C VAL A 78 14.73 7.77 -5.07
N VAL A 79 13.56 7.65 -4.46
CA VAL A 79 12.32 7.32 -5.22
C VAL A 79 11.33 8.48 -5.50
N PRO A 80 11.30 9.61 -4.75
CA PRO A 80 10.72 10.85 -5.27
C PRO A 80 11.33 11.29 -6.62
N VAL A 81 12.54 10.81 -6.93
CA VAL A 81 13.29 11.09 -8.17
C VAL A 81 12.86 10.19 -9.34
N LEU A 82 12.17 9.07 -9.09
CA LEU A 82 11.74 8.12 -10.13
C LEU A 82 10.30 8.29 -10.60
N ALA A 83 9.43 8.86 -9.77
CA ALA A 83 8.01 9.05 -10.07
C ALA A 83 7.75 9.82 -11.38
N ALA A 84 8.64 10.73 -11.76
CA ALA A 84 8.54 11.53 -12.99
C ALA A 84 9.07 10.84 -14.27
N GLY A 85 9.77 9.70 -14.16
CA GLY A 85 10.60 9.17 -15.23
C GLY A 85 9.88 8.61 -16.47
N MET A 86 8.60 8.22 -16.34
CA MET A 86 7.89 7.50 -17.42
C MET A 86 6.55 8.10 -17.87
N VAL A 87 5.96 9.05 -17.15
CA VAL A 87 4.74 9.76 -17.60
C VAL A 87 4.97 10.44 -18.97
N LEU A 88 6.21 10.86 -19.25
CA LEU A 88 6.58 11.52 -20.52
C LEU A 88 6.93 10.56 -21.67
N ALA A 89 7.11 9.25 -21.44
CA ALA A 89 7.50 8.33 -22.50
C ALA A 89 6.43 8.18 -23.61
N PHE A 90 5.15 8.48 -23.30
CA PHE A 90 4.01 8.08 -24.14
C PHE A 90 3.27 9.20 -24.90
N SER A 91 3.42 10.49 -24.55
CA SER A 91 2.70 11.57 -25.27
C SER A 91 3.38 12.02 -26.58
N ILE A 92 4.63 11.60 -26.80
CA ILE A 92 5.53 12.28 -27.74
C ILE A 92 5.85 11.46 -28.99
N SER A 93 5.56 10.15 -29.05
CA SER A 93 5.79 9.33 -30.26
C SER A 93 5.09 9.89 -31.51
N GLY A 94 3.87 10.41 -31.36
CA GLY A 94 3.15 11.14 -32.43
C GLY A 94 3.68 12.57 -32.70
N ARG A 95 4.22 13.26 -31.69
CA ARG A 95 4.71 14.65 -31.80
C ARG A 95 6.19 14.78 -32.21
N ILE A 96 6.98 13.71 -32.05
CA ILE A 96 8.38 13.62 -32.52
C ILE A 96 8.43 13.79 -34.04
N TRP A 97 7.55 13.12 -34.78
CA TRP A 97 7.52 13.22 -36.24
C TRP A 97 7.17 14.63 -36.73
N THR A 98 6.21 15.32 -36.08
CA THR A 98 5.89 16.72 -36.43
C THR A 98 7.05 17.68 -36.15
N CYS A 99 7.78 17.52 -35.03
CA CYS A 99 8.93 18.37 -34.70
C CYS A 99 10.14 18.11 -35.61
N VAL A 100 10.38 16.85 -36.00
CA VAL A 100 11.42 16.50 -36.98
C VAL A 100 11.10 17.11 -38.35
N LEU A 101 9.85 17.00 -38.82
CA LEU A 101 9.43 17.60 -40.10
C LEU A 101 9.52 19.12 -40.10
N PHE A 102 9.10 19.79 -39.01
CA PHE A 102 9.20 21.25 -38.88
C PHE A 102 10.66 21.74 -38.86
N SER A 103 11.53 21.04 -38.14
CA SER A 103 12.97 21.33 -38.09
C SER A 103 13.66 21.11 -39.44
N LEU A 104 13.27 20.07 -40.19
CA LEU A 104 13.76 19.83 -41.54
C LEU A 104 13.36 20.98 -42.49
N HIS A 105 12.12 21.43 -42.39
CA HIS A 105 11.57 22.52 -43.21
C HIS A 105 12.30 23.85 -42.94
N MET A 106 12.52 24.21 -41.67
CA MET A 106 13.25 25.42 -41.31
C MET A 106 14.72 25.37 -41.77
N THR A 107 15.35 24.20 -41.70
CA THR A 107 16.74 24.01 -42.14
C THR A 107 16.88 24.11 -43.66
N LEU A 108 15.92 23.59 -44.43
CA LEU A 108 15.87 23.73 -45.89
C LEU A 108 15.69 25.20 -46.32
N SER A 109 14.85 25.96 -45.62
CA SER A 109 14.64 27.40 -45.87
C SER A 109 15.91 28.22 -45.60
N LEU A 110 16.64 27.93 -44.52
CA LEU A 110 17.93 28.55 -44.22
C LEU A 110 19.02 28.19 -45.25
N PHE A 111 18.99 26.97 -45.80
CA PHE A 111 19.91 26.57 -46.87
C PHE A 111 19.65 27.33 -48.18
N LYS A 112 18.38 27.59 -48.51
CA LYS A 112 17.96 28.38 -49.67
C LYS A 112 18.44 29.83 -49.59
N ALA A 113 18.30 30.46 -48.41
CA ALA A 113 18.77 31.82 -48.17
C ALA A 113 20.31 31.96 -48.28
N ARG A 114 21.06 30.91 -47.91
CA ARG A 114 22.54 30.94 -47.91
C ARG A 114 23.16 30.71 -49.29
N TRP A 115 22.42 30.14 -50.25
CA TRP A 115 22.90 29.91 -51.62
C TRP A 115 22.90 31.20 -52.45
N HIS A 116 21.91 32.08 -52.27
CA HIS A 116 21.78 33.33 -53.03
C HIS A 116 22.90 34.35 -52.72
N ASN A 117 23.41 34.38 -51.49
CA ASN A 117 24.49 35.30 -51.09
C ASN A 117 25.90 34.89 -51.56
N HIS A 118 26.04 33.82 -52.35
CA HIS A 118 27.37 33.28 -52.71
C HIS A 118 27.84 33.62 -54.15
N GLU A 119 26.98 34.21 -55.00
CA GLU A 119 27.36 34.65 -56.36
C GLU A 119 27.88 36.10 -56.43
N LEU A 120 27.48 36.98 -55.49
CA LEU A 120 27.80 38.42 -55.54
C LEU A 120 29.21 38.82 -55.03
N ILE A 121 30.03 37.88 -54.57
CA ILE A 121 31.31 38.17 -53.87
C ILE A 121 32.56 37.77 -54.71
N GLN A 122 32.40 37.36 -55.97
CA GLN A 122 33.50 36.91 -56.84
C GLN A 122 34.04 37.96 -57.83
N LEU A 123 33.47 39.17 -57.94
CA LEU A 123 33.86 40.15 -58.97
C LEU A 123 34.83 41.27 -58.54
N ASP A 124 34.87 41.66 -57.26
CA ASP A 124 35.59 42.88 -56.79
C ASP A 124 37.01 42.65 -56.23
N LYS A 125 37.80 41.76 -56.85
CA LYS A 125 39.25 41.63 -56.54
C LYS A 125 40.14 41.51 -57.78
N LEU A 126 40.05 42.51 -58.65
CA LEU A 126 41.18 42.93 -59.48
C LEU A 126 41.42 44.44 -59.25
N ASN A 127 42.70 44.80 -59.15
CA ASN A 127 43.29 46.15 -59.03
C ASN A 127 43.37 46.84 -57.64
N TYR A 128 44.64 46.89 -57.21
CA TYR A 128 45.41 48.09 -56.82
C TYR A 128 45.53 48.56 -55.36
N ASN A 129 46.79 48.84 -55.01
CA ASN A 129 47.24 49.61 -53.86
C ASN A 129 47.02 51.11 -54.11
N SER A 130 46.72 51.90 -53.06
CA SER A 130 47.66 52.93 -52.55
C SER A 130 47.07 53.80 -51.42
N ASN A 131 47.89 54.01 -50.39
CA ASN A 131 48.08 55.23 -49.59
C ASN A 131 46.92 56.00 -48.90
N ASP A 132 47.25 56.32 -47.63
CA ASP A 132 47.10 57.61 -46.92
C ASP A 132 45.75 58.13 -46.38
N ASN A 133 45.82 58.48 -45.10
CA ASN A 133 45.29 59.69 -44.44
C ASN A 133 43.91 60.23 -44.88
N ASN A 134 42.93 60.14 -43.98
CA ASN A 134 42.76 61.17 -42.95
C ASN A 134 41.66 60.86 -41.92
N ASN A 135 42.00 61.11 -40.66
CA ASN A 135 41.33 62.04 -39.74
C ASN A 135 39.81 62.32 -39.81
N LYS A 136 39.27 62.45 -38.59
CA LYS A 136 38.09 63.23 -38.15
C LYS A 136 36.67 62.64 -38.24
N LYS A 137 36.16 62.35 -37.02
CA LYS A 137 35.15 63.17 -36.30
C LYS A 137 33.77 63.29 -36.97
N GLN A 138 32.70 62.83 -36.31
CA GLN A 138 31.91 63.69 -35.41
C GLN A 138 30.75 62.92 -34.73
N ASP A 139 30.72 63.07 -33.40
CA ASP A 139 29.61 63.64 -32.62
C ASP A 139 28.31 62.85 -32.35
N ASP A 140 28.11 62.63 -31.04
CA ASP A 140 27.02 63.23 -30.23
C ASP A 140 25.61 62.62 -30.21
N GLN A 141 24.85 62.77 -29.12
CA GLN A 141 25.10 62.98 -27.67
C GLN A 141 23.74 62.79 -26.99
N PHE A 142 23.69 62.62 -25.65
CA PHE A 142 22.83 63.44 -24.78
C PHE A 142 23.26 63.26 -23.30
N THR A 143 24.01 64.26 -22.82
CA THR A 143 23.92 65.04 -21.54
C THR A 143 23.92 64.33 -20.18
N ASN A 144 24.75 64.67 -19.18
CA ASN A 144 25.13 65.96 -18.52
C ASN A 144 24.07 66.60 -17.60
N TYR A 145 24.40 66.82 -16.31
CA TYR A 145 24.86 68.15 -15.82
C TYR A 145 25.54 68.12 -14.43
N GLN A 146 26.11 69.27 -14.06
CA GLN A 146 27.15 69.58 -13.05
C GLN A 146 26.81 70.94 -12.35
N ASP A 147 27.34 71.39 -11.20
CA ASP A 147 28.21 70.85 -10.12
C ASP A 147 28.02 71.81 -8.89
N ASP A 148 29.05 71.97 -8.03
CA ASP A 148 29.39 73.13 -7.18
C ASP A 148 28.84 73.32 -5.73
N ASP A 149 29.82 73.27 -4.80
CA ASP A 149 30.25 74.33 -3.85
C ASP A 149 30.12 74.22 -2.30
N ALA A 150 31.22 74.65 -1.67
CA ALA A 150 31.41 75.29 -0.35
C ALA A 150 31.34 74.52 1.02
N HIS A 151 32.54 74.31 1.60
CA HIS A 151 33.02 74.75 2.94
C HIS A 151 32.53 74.20 4.32
N GLU A 152 33.54 74.09 5.21
CA GLU A 152 33.60 74.20 6.71
C GLU A 152 33.67 72.96 7.65
N TYR A 153 34.79 72.95 8.40
CA TYR A 153 35.11 72.46 9.77
C TYR A 153 34.72 71.05 10.29
N GLY A 154 35.73 70.37 10.90
CA GLY A 154 35.51 69.31 11.89
C GLY A 154 36.68 68.32 12.06
N GLU A 155 37.59 68.61 12.99
CA GLU A 155 38.69 67.76 13.50
C GLU A 155 38.18 66.38 14.02
N ASP A 156 38.98 65.32 14.19
CA ASP A 156 40.36 65.30 14.69
C ASP A 156 41.17 64.02 14.32
N ALA A 157 42.48 64.03 14.61
CA ALA A 157 43.48 63.11 14.08
C ALA A 157 43.97 62.00 15.03
N ASN A 158 44.57 60.94 14.48
CA ASN A 158 46.00 60.56 14.64
C ASN A 158 46.28 59.10 14.21
N GLY A 159 47.49 58.78 13.74
CA GLY A 159 47.88 57.35 13.68
C GLY A 159 49.02 56.81 12.81
N TYR A 160 49.97 57.61 12.30
CA TYR A 160 51.32 57.16 11.86
C TYR A 160 51.50 56.11 10.72
N ASN A 161 52.23 56.55 9.68
CA ASN A 161 53.36 55.88 8.98
C ASN A 161 53.27 54.43 8.45
N SER A 162 53.90 54.08 7.32
CA SER A 162 54.52 54.85 6.23
C SER A 162 55.01 53.86 5.15
N GLN A 163 54.99 54.25 3.87
CA GLN A 163 55.99 54.03 2.80
C GLN A 163 56.79 52.68 2.77
N GLN A 164 57.05 52.01 1.63
CA GLN A 164 57.50 52.56 0.34
C GLN A 164 57.54 51.43 -0.73
N GLN A 165 57.24 51.78 -1.99
CA GLN A 165 57.97 51.49 -3.25
C GLN A 165 58.80 50.19 -3.44
N GLN A 166 58.96 49.59 -4.63
CA GLN A 166 58.39 49.76 -5.99
C GLN A 166 58.83 48.56 -6.87
N GLY A 167 58.03 48.18 -7.88
CA GLY A 167 58.61 47.75 -9.17
C GLY A 167 58.26 46.39 -9.81
N ARG A 168 57.52 46.49 -10.92
CA ARG A 168 57.69 45.79 -12.22
C ARG A 168 56.70 44.69 -12.68
N HIS A 169 56.06 45.05 -13.80
CA HIS A 169 55.64 44.25 -14.96
C HIS A 169 54.38 43.37 -14.93
N TYR A 170 53.79 43.30 -16.14
CA TYR A 170 52.44 42.84 -16.47
C TYR A 170 52.31 41.31 -16.54
N HIS A 171 51.16 40.79 -16.11
CA HIS A 171 50.58 39.55 -16.62
C HIS A 171 49.08 39.72 -16.86
N HIS A 172 48.60 39.39 -18.07
CA HIS A 172 47.17 39.12 -18.30
C HIS A 172 46.83 37.67 -17.88
N PRO A 173 45.72 37.43 -17.14
CA PRO A 173 45.28 36.08 -16.81
C PRO A 173 44.37 35.45 -17.90
N PRO A 174 44.29 34.12 -18.01
CA PRO A 174 43.54 33.42 -19.04
C PRO A 174 42.11 33.02 -18.59
N SER A 175 41.06 33.69 -19.08
CA SER A 175 39.67 33.40 -18.68
C SER A 175 38.85 32.53 -19.65
N LYS A 176 39.29 32.33 -20.90
CA LYS A 176 38.49 31.64 -21.93
C LYS A 176 38.55 30.10 -21.90
N GLY A 177 39.59 29.53 -21.29
CA GLY A 177 39.74 28.06 -21.19
C GLY A 177 38.83 27.42 -20.13
N LEU A 178 38.62 28.11 -19.00
CA LEU A 178 37.87 27.57 -17.87
C LEU A 178 36.39 27.34 -18.21
N VAL A 179 35.76 28.28 -18.91
CA VAL A 179 34.34 28.21 -19.30
C VAL A 179 34.07 27.02 -20.23
N TYR A 180 34.95 26.78 -21.21
CA TYR A 180 34.82 25.62 -22.11
C TYR A 180 35.03 24.27 -21.40
N PHE A 181 35.90 24.24 -20.38
CA PHE A 181 36.07 23.05 -19.54
C PHE A 181 34.80 22.73 -18.76
N TRP A 182 34.19 23.72 -18.09
CA TRP A 182 32.93 23.55 -17.36
C TRP A 182 31.75 23.13 -18.26
N MET A 183 31.59 23.73 -19.44
CA MET A 183 30.51 23.39 -20.38
C MET A 183 30.63 21.97 -20.99
N THR A 184 31.79 21.33 -20.91
CA THR A 184 32.02 19.96 -21.42
C THR A 184 32.12 18.89 -20.33
N SER A 185 32.49 19.28 -19.10
CA SER A 185 32.58 18.37 -17.95
C SER A 185 31.24 18.15 -17.25
N LEU A 186 30.38 19.17 -17.13
CA LEU A 186 29.08 19.06 -16.46
C LEU A 186 28.14 17.97 -17.02
N PRO A 187 27.95 17.85 -18.35
CA PRO A 187 27.16 16.75 -18.92
C PRO A 187 27.79 15.38 -18.63
N SER A 188 29.13 15.29 -18.65
CA SER A 188 29.83 14.04 -18.34
C SER A 188 29.70 13.65 -16.86
N LEU A 189 29.65 14.62 -15.95
CA LEU A 189 29.39 14.37 -14.53
C LEU A 189 27.94 13.91 -14.30
N MET A 190 26.97 14.51 -14.99
CA MET A 190 25.58 14.05 -14.97
C MET A 190 25.43 12.65 -15.57
N ASP A 191 26.12 12.33 -16.67
CA ASP A 191 26.13 10.99 -17.25
C ASP A 191 26.71 9.95 -16.26
N ILE A 192 27.78 10.30 -15.52
CA ILE A 192 28.37 9.47 -14.46
C ILE A 192 27.38 9.22 -13.33
N VAL A 193 26.76 10.28 -12.80
CA VAL A 193 25.82 10.17 -11.68
C VAL A 193 24.58 9.39 -12.11
N LEU A 194 23.95 9.74 -13.24
CA LEU A 194 22.72 9.10 -13.69
C LEU A 194 22.93 7.66 -14.12
N PHE A 195 23.89 7.38 -15.01
CA PHE A 195 24.03 6.05 -15.59
C PHE A 195 25.04 5.14 -14.87
N GLY A 196 26.04 5.70 -14.18
CA GLY A 196 27.05 4.95 -13.43
C GLY A 196 26.67 4.67 -11.98
N LEU A 197 25.82 5.49 -11.35
CA LEU A 197 25.47 5.36 -9.93
C LEU A 197 23.96 5.20 -9.71
N VAL A 198 23.15 6.13 -10.21
CA VAL A 198 21.70 6.19 -9.93
C VAL A 198 20.95 5.04 -10.61
N TYR A 199 21.02 4.87 -11.93
CA TYR A 199 20.33 3.77 -12.60
C TYR A 199 20.80 2.37 -12.16
N PRO A 200 22.11 2.11 -11.88
CA PRO A 200 22.54 0.82 -11.33
C PRO A 200 22.04 0.59 -9.90
N ALA A 201 22.03 1.60 -9.04
CA ALA A 201 21.48 1.50 -7.69
C ALA A 201 19.96 1.27 -7.70
N ILE A 202 19.23 1.99 -8.57
CA ILE A 202 17.81 1.76 -8.83
C ILE A 202 17.59 0.34 -9.33
N ALA A 203 18.41 -0.14 -10.27
CA ALA A 203 18.31 -1.53 -10.71
C ALA A 203 18.49 -2.48 -9.51
N VAL A 204 19.67 -2.53 -8.90
CA VAL A 204 19.93 -3.50 -7.82
C VAL A 204 18.89 -3.42 -6.69
N GLY A 205 18.45 -2.22 -6.30
CA GLY A 205 17.43 -2.02 -5.27
C GLY A 205 16.00 -2.44 -5.65
N PHE A 206 15.60 -2.34 -6.91
CA PHE A 206 14.23 -2.68 -7.34
C PHE A 206 14.05 -4.15 -7.77
N ARG A 207 15.13 -4.92 -7.99
CA ARG A 207 15.04 -6.32 -8.42
C ARG A 207 14.11 -7.21 -7.55
N PRO A 208 14.11 -7.12 -6.20
CA PRO A 208 13.30 -8.00 -5.35
C PRO A 208 11.78 -7.85 -5.54
N PHE A 209 11.31 -6.68 -5.97
CA PHE A 209 9.88 -6.41 -6.22
C PHE A 209 9.36 -7.11 -7.49
N PHE A 210 10.26 -7.55 -8.39
CA PHE A 210 9.90 -8.11 -9.71
C PHE A 210 10.17 -9.61 -9.86
N VAL A 211 11.02 -10.17 -9.01
CA VAL A 211 11.56 -11.52 -9.15
C VAL A 211 11.50 -12.24 -7.80
N GLU A 212 10.97 -13.45 -7.79
CA GLU A 212 10.91 -14.30 -6.60
C GLU A 212 12.26 -14.92 -6.24
N SER A 213 12.35 -15.53 -5.06
CA SER A 213 13.55 -16.23 -4.59
C SER A 213 13.94 -17.46 -5.44
N ASP A 214 13.00 -18.01 -6.20
CA ASP A 214 13.24 -19.08 -7.20
C ASP A 214 13.56 -18.55 -8.61
N GLY A 215 13.61 -17.23 -8.80
CA GLY A 215 13.89 -16.59 -10.10
C GLY A 215 12.65 -16.34 -10.97
N THR A 216 11.44 -16.72 -10.54
CA THR A 216 10.20 -16.45 -11.27
C THR A 216 9.95 -14.95 -11.38
N VAL A 217 9.61 -14.49 -12.58
CA VAL A 217 9.18 -13.10 -12.82
C VAL A 217 7.70 -12.94 -12.52
N VAL A 218 7.33 -11.93 -11.73
CA VAL A 218 5.94 -11.75 -11.26
C VAL A 218 5.20 -10.60 -11.99
N ILE A 219 5.91 -9.63 -12.55
CA ILE A 219 5.32 -8.37 -13.07
C ILE A 219 5.87 -8.00 -14.47
N GLU A 220 5.00 -7.40 -15.29
CA GLU A 220 5.28 -6.94 -16.66
C GLU A 220 6.38 -5.86 -16.73
N TRP A 221 6.61 -5.14 -15.61
CA TRP A 221 7.66 -4.12 -15.50
C TRP A 221 9.08 -4.67 -15.71
N THR A 222 9.24 -5.99 -15.84
CA THR A 222 10.50 -6.60 -16.31
C THR A 222 10.94 -6.14 -17.71
N HIS A 223 10.05 -5.61 -18.57
CA HIS A 223 10.50 -4.93 -19.78
C HIS A 223 11.25 -3.64 -19.44
N HIS A 224 10.66 -2.76 -18.62
CA HIS A 224 11.28 -1.51 -18.15
C HIS A 224 12.56 -1.76 -17.34
N TRP A 225 12.58 -2.80 -16.52
CA TRP A 225 13.78 -3.33 -15.87
C TRP A 225 14.90 -3.68 -16.86
N ARG A 226 14.57 -4.42 -17.93
CA ARG A 226 15.53 -4.78 -18.97
C ARG A 226 16.01 -3.53 -19.70
N THR A 227 15.12 -2.57 -19.99
CA THR A 227 15.51 -1.26 -20.54
C THR A 227 16.46 -0.52 -19.60
N LEU A 228 16.21 -0.52 -18.28
CA LEU A 228 17.08 0.11 -17.28
C LEU A 228 18.44 -0.60 -17.19
N THR A 229 18.45 -1.94 -17.22
CA THR A 229 19.67 -2.78 -17.22
C THR A 229 20.49 -2.58 -18.50
N VAL A 230 19.83 -2.37 -19.64
CA VAL A 230 20.49 -2.01 -20.90
C VAL A 230 21.01 -0.57 -20.84
N ALA A 231 20.25 0.38 -20.28
CA ALA A 231 20.65 1.77 -20.12
C ALA A 231 21.85 1.93 -19.19
N THR A 232 21.92 1.18 -18.08
CA THR A 232 23.10 1.12 -17.21
C THR A 232 24.30 0.51 -17.91
N THR A 233 24.13 -0.59 -18.64
CA THR A 233 25.21 -1.23 -19.41
C THR A 233 25.78 -0.28 -20.47
N ILE A 234 24.91 0.38 -21.26
CA ILE A 234 25.29 1.41 -22.23
C ILE A 234 25.95 2.61 -21.54
N GLY A 235 25.43 3.00 -20.37
CA GLY A 235 25.98 4.01 -19.48
C GLY A 235 27.43 3.78 -19.11
N TRP A 236 27.72 2.60 -18.57
CA TRP A 236 29.08 2.18 -18.24
C TRP A 236 30.00 2.17 -19.46
N ILE A 237 29.52 1.72 -20.62
CA ILE A 237 30.29 1.78 -21.87
C ILE A 237 30.62 3.24 -22.25
N ILE A 238 29.64 4.15 -22.20
CA ILE A 238 29.85 5.58 -22.49
C ILE A 238 30.83 6.20 -21.49
N PHE A 239 30.70 5.88 -20.20
CA PHE A 239 31.60 6.32 -19.14
C PHE A 239 33.04 5.85 -19.40
N THR A 240 33.27 4.55 -19.57
CA THR A 240 34.60 4.00 -19.84
C THR A 240 35.21 4.61 -21.10
N CYS A 241 34.44 4.76 -22.18
CA CYS A 241 34.91 5.45 -23.38
C CYS A 241 35.32 6.92 -23.11
N ARG A 242 34.53 7.69 -22.35
CA ARG A 242 34.87 9.08 -22.03
C ARG A 242 36.04 9.20 -21.06
N VAL A 243 36.16 8.33 -20.06
CA VAL A 243 37.31 8.30 -19.14
C VAL A 243 38.59 7.94 -19.89
N LEU A 244 38.55 6.95 -20.79
CA LEU A 244 39.72 6.61 -21.63
C LEU A 244 40.14 7.79 -22.54
N VAL A 245 39.18 8.54 -23.10
CA VAL A 245 39.48 9.75 -23.88
C VAL A 245 40.05 10.87 -23.00
N GLY A 246 39.42 11.15 -21.84
CA GLY A 246 39.82 12.22 -20.92
C GLY A 246 41.16 11.96 -20.23
N ALA A 247 41.41 10.74 -19.76
CA ALA A 247 42.70 10.34 -19.19
C ALA A 247 43.83 10.45 -20.22
N ARG A 248 43.54 10.12 -21.49
CA ARG A 248 44.51 10.27 -22.59
C ARG A 248 44.76 11.74 -22.99
N MET A 249 43.81 12.64 -22.72
CA MET A 249 44.02 14.09 -22.81
C MET A 249 44.87 14.63 -21.64
N LEU A 250 44.65 14.12 -20.42
CA LEU A 250 45.40 14.52 -19.22
C LEU A 250 46.85 14.00 -19.20
N LEU A 251 47.10 12.79 -19.71
CA LEU A 251 48.43 12.18 -19.77
C LEU A 251 49.35 12.79 -20.85
N HIS A 252 48.83 13.69 -21.71
CA HIS A 252 49.58 14.35 -22.77
C HIS A 252 49.35 15.87 -22.75
N SER A 253 49.84 16.52 -21.69
CA SER A 253 49.99 17.98 -21.57
C SER A 253 50.96 18.56 -22.63
N ILE A 254 50.54 18.53 -23.90
CA ILE A 254 51.33 18.90 -25.08
C ILE A 254 50.46 19.84 -25.94
N PRO A 255 51.01 20.94 -26.50
CA PRO A 255 50.25 21.83 -27.39
C PRO A 255 49.62 21.10 -28.57
N ALA A 256 48.36 21.43 -28.88
CA ALA A 256 47.52 20.69 -29.82
C ALA A 256 47.93 20.72 -31.32
N SER A 257 49.15 21.17 -31.65
CA SER A 257 49.62 21.41 -33.02
C SER A 257 50.44 20.28 -33.64
N THR A 258 51.03 19.37 -32.86
CA THR A 258 52.07 18.43 -33.36
C THR A 258 51.65 16.97 -33.57
N TYR A 259 50.49 16.51 -33.09
CA TYR A 259 50.17 15.06 -33.09
C TYR A 259 49.22 14.57 -34.21
N TYR A 260 48.69 15.45 -35.07
CA TYR A 260 47.67 15.08 -36.06
C TYR A 260 48.20 14.50 -37.39
N LEU A 261 49.52 14.38 -37.59
CA LEU A 261 50.10 13.82 -38.82
C LEU A 261 50.50 12.33 -38.74
N THR A 262 50.72 11.77 -37.55
CA THR A 262 51.34 10.44 -37.40
C THR A 262 50.35 9.29 -37.15
N THR A 263 49.20 9.54 -36.51
CA THR A 263 48.24 8.48 -36.16
C THR A 263 47.38 7.98 -37.33
N THR A 264 47.20 8.80 -38.38
CA THR A 264 46.56 8.38 -39.64
C THR A 264 47.44 7.43 -40.45
N TYR A 265 48.76 7.44 -40.23
CA TYR A 265 49.71 6.55 -40.90
C TYR A 265 49.67 5.12 -40.34
N TYR A 266 49.54 4.97 -39.02
CA TYR A 266 49.54 3.67 -38.33
C TYR A 266 48.21 2.93 -38.30
N THR A 267 47.08 3.61 -38.54
CA THR A 267 45.75 2.96 -38.56
C THR A 267 45.31 2.47 -39.95
N CYS A 268 46.09 2.73 -41.00
CA CYS A 268 45.85 2.22 -42.35
C CYS A 268 46.61 0.91 -42.68
N THR A 269 47.43 0.38 -41.78
CA THR A 269 48.31 -0.77 -42.03
C THR A 269 47.96 -2.05 -41.27
N SER A 270 46.90 -2.08 -40.46
CA SER A 270 46.53 -3.22 -39.61
C SER A 270 45.02 -3.54 -39.57
N ILE A 271 44.62 -4.53 -40.37
CA ILE A 271 43.30 -5.20 -40.49
C ILE A 271 43.65 -6.67 -40.86
N PRO A 272 43.06 -7.77 -40.33
CA PRO A 272 41.61 -7.97 -40.16
C PRO A 272 41.12 -8.73 -38.90
N LEU A 273 39.82 -8.58 -38.59
CA LEU A 273 38.92 -9.67 -38.15
C LEU A 273 37.49 -9.15 -37.92
N LEU A 274 36.59 -9.33 -38.90
CA LEU A 274 35.16 -9.68 -38.75
C LEU A 274 34.44 -9.67 -40.10
N GLY A 275 33.51 -10.63 -40.26
CA GLY A 275 33.00 -11.08 -41.55
C GLY A 275 31.92 -10.21 -42.22
N THR A 276 31.74 -10.51 -43.50
CA THR A 276 30.78 -9.93 -44.44
C THR A 276 29.31 -10.18 -44.07
N CYS A 277 28.63 -9.16 -43.51
CA CYS A 277 27.18 -8.96 -43.73
C CYS A 277 26.76 -7.47 -43.67
N VAL A 278 27.46 -6.63 -42.89
CA VAL A 278 27.17 -5.18 -42.75
C VAL A 278 27.65 -4.34 -43.96
N ARG A 279 27.81 -4.94 -45.16
CA ARG A 279 28.57 -4.33 -46.26
C ARG A 279 27.79 -3.53 -47.30
N CYS A 280 26.45 -3.59 -47.31
CA CYS A 280 25.65 -2.92 -48.35
C CYS A 280 25.02 -1.59 -47.89
N GLY A 281 24.27 -1.56 -46.78
CA GLY A 281 23.62 -0.33 -46.29
C GLY A 281 24.60 0.77 -45.86
N ASN A 282 25.65 0.39 -45.12
CA ASN A 282 26.63 1.34 -44.61
C ASN A 282 27.47 2.00 -45.73
N LEU A 283 27.62 1.35 -46.89
CA LEU A 283 28.55 1.79 -47.92
C LEU A 283 28.11 3.08 -48.65
N GLN A 284 26.81 3.41 -48.68
CA GLN A 284 26.34 4.68 -49.26
C GLN A 284 26.59 5.88 -48.33
N ILE A 285 26.32 5.71 -47.03
CA ILE A 285 26.63 6.71 -46.00
C ILE A 285 28.15 6.93 -45.93
N TRP A 286 28.93 5.84 -45.90
CA TRP A 286 30.39 5.92 -45.97
C TRP A 286 30.88 6.57 -47.26
N ARG A 287 30.27 6.35 -48.43
CA ARG A 287 30.65 7.03 -49.68
C ARG A 287 30.39 8.53 -49.65
N ARG A 288 29.35 9.01 -48.95
CA ARG A 288 29.13 10.45 -48.72
C ARG A 288 30.16 11.03 -47.76
N ILE A 289 30.39 10.39 -46.61
CA ILE A 289 31.39 10.82 -45.61
C ILE A 289 32.82 10.82 -46.19
N LYS A 290 33.19 9.79 -46.98
CA LYS A 290 34.54 9.64 -47.56
C LYS A 290 34.91 10.70 -48.59
N ARG A 291 33.94 11.41 -49.19
CA ARG A 291 34.23 12.58 -50.04
C ARG A 291 34.68 13.79 -49.22
N CYS A 292 34.25 13.93 -47.97
CA CYS A 292 34.70 15.02 -47.09
C CYS A 292 36.16 14.88 -46.63
N PHE A 293 36.75 13.69 -46.74
CA PHE A 293 38.10 13.38 -46.26
C PHE A 293 39.14 13.16 -47.39
N ARG A 294 38.80 13.45 -48.66
CA ARG A 294 39.68 13.14 -49.82
C ARG A 294 40.15 14.32 -50.66
N ALA A 295 39.93 15.56 -50.23
CA ALA A 295 40.59 16.72 -50.82
C ALA A 295 40.87 17.79 -49.75
N PRO A 296 42.08 18.37 -49.68
CA PRO A 296 42.28 19.65 -49.03
C PRO A 296 41.71 20.76 -49.93
N PRO A 297 41.14 21.86 -49.38
CA PRO A 297 40.93 22.18 -47.98
C PRO A 297 39.43 22.11 -47.59
N ARG A 298 39.10 21.57 -46.40
CA ARG A 298 37.98 21.99 -45.48
C ARG A 298 37.73 21.01 -44.29
N PRO A 299 38.76 20.57 -43.53
CA PRO A 299 38.52 19.82 -42.28
C PRO A 299 37.66 20.61 -41.27
N ARG A 300 37.71 21.95 -41.33
CA ARG A 300 36.86 22.86 -40.53
C ARG A 300 35.36 22.57 -40.70
N ILE A 301 34.87 22.21 -41.90
CA ILE A 301 33.41 22.07 -42.13
C ILE A 301 32.87 20.80 -41.48
N CYS A 302 33.54 19.66 -41.60
CA CYS A 302 33.08 18.44 -40.91
C CYS A 302 33.25 18.53 -39.40
N TRP A 303 34.31 19.20 -38.92
CA TRP A 303 34.47 19.48 -37.50
C TRP A 303 33.37 20.42 -36.97
N GLN A 304 33.03 21.47 -37.72
CA GLN A 304 31.91 22.38 -37.44
C GLN A 304 30.54 21.68 -37.47
N ILE A 305 30.29 20.77 -38.41
CA ILE A 305 29.03 20.00 -38.45
C ILE A 305 28.94 19.06 -37.24
N MET A 306 30.03 18.39 -36.86
CA MET A 306 30.01 17.47 -35.73
C MET A 306 29.92 18.20 -34.37
N THR A 307 30.60 19.34 -34.21
CA THR A 307 30.39 20.22 -33.05
C THR A 307 28.99 20.82 -33.06
N PHE A 308 28.46 21.27 -34.19
CA PHE A 308 27.09 21.79 -34.28
C PHE A 308 26.05 20.73 -33.88
N VAL A 309 26.19 19.48 -34.32
CA VAL A 309 25.29 18.38 -33.92
C VAL A 309 25.40 18.07 -32.43
N LEU A 310 26.62 18.03 -31.87
CA LEU A 310 26.81 17.80 -30.43
C LEU A 310 26.26 18.97 -29.60
N THR A 311 26.55 20.22 -29.96
CA THR A 311 26.00 21.40 -29.30
C THR A 311 24.48 21.42 -29.41
N LEU A 312 23.90 21.17 -30.59
CA LEU A 312 22.45 21.12 -30.80
C LEU A 312 21.82 20.02 -29.93
N SER A 313 22.41 18.83 -29.85
CA SER A 313 21.91 17.76 -28.97
C SER A 313 21.93 18.17 -27.49
N SER A 314 23.03 18.80 -27.02
CA SER A 314 23.13 19.32 -25.65
C SER A 314 22.19 20.49 -25.39
N THR A 315 21.92 21.36 -26.37
CA THR A 315 20.97 22.47 -26.24
C THR A 315 19.53 21.97 -26.24
N CYS A 316 19.19 20.98 -27.07
CA CYS A 316 17.89 20.31 -27.03
C CYS A 316 17.69 19.56 -25.69
N PHE A 317 18.72 18.89 -25.17
CA PHE A 317 18.65 18.22 -23.87
C PHE A 317 18.54 19.22 -22.71
N LEU A 318 19.29 20.32 -22.73
CA LEU A 318 19.18 21.38 -21.72
C LEU A 318 17.80 22.06 -21.76
N GLY A 319 17.29 22.39 -22.96
CA GLY A 319 15.95 22.94 -23.14
C GLY A 319 14.85 21.97 -22.71
N TRP A 320 15.05 20.67 -22.94
CA TRP A 320 14.19 19.61 -22.44
C TRP A 320 14.17 19.54 -20.92
N THR A 321 15.34 19.55 -20.26
CA THR A 321 15.45 19.55 -18.81
C THR A 321 14.81 20.80 -18.21
N ILE A 322 15.03 21.99 -18.78
CA ILE A 322 14.41 23.23 -18.33
C ILE A 322 12.88 23.18 -18.50
N PHE A 323 12.38 22.71 -19.65
CA PHE A 323 10.94 22.54 -19.86
C PHE A 323 10.32 21.52 -18.88
N SER A 324 10.97 20.39 -18.67
CA SER A 324 10.54 19.37 -17.72
C SER A 324 10.50 19.91 -16.28
N LEU A 325 11.54 20.63 -15.87
CA LEU A 325 11.61 21.31 -14.57
C LEU A 325 10.50 22.35 -14.40
N ILE A 326 10.23 23.16 -15.42
CA ILE A 326 9.14 24.14 -15.41
C ILE A 326 7.78 23.43 -15.31
N VAL A 327 7.54 22.35 -16.07
CA VAL A 327 6.26 21.63 -16.05
C VAL A 327 6.01 20.87 -14.72
N HIS A 328 7.06 20.36 -14.06
CA HIS A 328 6.90 19.58 -12.82
C HIS A 328 7.07 20.38 -11.53
N PHE A 329 7.86 21.46 -11.56
CA PHE A 329 8.23 22.27 -10.37
C PHE A 329 8.02 23.77 -10.56
N GLY A 330 7.61 24.23 -11.75
CA GLY A 330 7.21 25.63 -11.94
C GLY A 330 5.91 25.92 -11.19
N PRO A 331 5.69 27.20 -10.78
CA PRO A 331 4.47 27.61 -10.09
C PRO A 331 3.32 27.75 -11.09
N PHE A 332 2.91 26.63 -11.69
CA PHE A 332 1.63 26.50 -12.36
C PHE A 332 0.55 26.27 -11.30
N GLU A 333 0.29 27.31 -10.50
CA GLU A 333 -1.04 27.46 -9.93
C GLU A 333 -2.02 27.39 -11.11
N PRO A 334 -3.02 26.49 -11.08
CA PRO A 334 -4.10 26.61 -12.03
C PRO A 334 -4.72 27.99 -11.83
N ALA A 335 -4.92 28.75 -12.92
CA ALA A 335 -5.71 29.96 -12.84
C ALA A 335 -7.02 29.61 -12.10
N GLN A 336 -7.29 30.35 -11.01
CA GLN A 336 -8.51 30.25 -10.23
C GLN A 336 -9.69 30.11 -11.20
N PRO A 337 -10.64 29.18 -10.95
CA PRO A 337 -11.72 28.91 -11.91
C PRO A 337 -12.39 30.23 -12.25
N GLN A 338 -12.29 30.61 -13.53
CA GLN A 338 -12.95 31.80 -14.03
C GLN A 338 -14.45 31.54 -13.86
N ASP A 339 -15.08 32.41 -13.07
CA ASP A 339 -16.48 32.33 -12.66
C ASP A 339 -17.38 31.95 -13.85
N SER A 340 -17.78 30.68 -13.88
CA SER A 340 -18.63 30.12 -14.91
C SER A 340 -19.83 29.48 -14.24
N THR A 341 -20.96 30.13 -14.45
CA THR A 341 -22.26 29.88 -13.83
C THR A 341 -22.85 28.48 -14.08
N THR A 342 -22.13 27.62 -14.81
CA THR A 342 -22.45 26.21 -15.04
C THR A 342 -21.91 25.26 -13.98
N HIS A 343 -20.77 25.57 -13.32
CA HIS A 343 -20.17 24.67 -12.31
C HIS A 343 -21.09 24.47 -11.09
N ASN A 344 -21.91 25.47 -10.76
CA ASN A 344 -22.70 25.51 -9.53
C ASN A 344 -23.90 24.54 -9.49
N THR A 345 -24.14 23.75 -10.55
CA THR A 345 -25.28 22.81 -10.64
C THR A 345 -24.95 21.36 -10.30
N LEU A 346 -23.67 20.99 -10.31
CA LEU A 346 -23.21 19.62 -10.01
C LEU A 346 -22.75 19.45 -8.56
N CYS A 347 -22.27 20.52 -7.93
CA CYS A 347 -21.80 20.54 -6.56
C CYS A 347 -22.98 20.37 -5.58
N ASN A 348 -22.74 19.77 -4.41
CA ASN A 348 -23.78 19.62 -3.40
C ASN A 348 -24.12 21.01 -2.82
N PRO A 349 -25.39 21.45 -2.82
CA PRO A 349 -25.74 22.80 -2.36
C PRO A 349 -25.45 23.04 -0.87
N LEU A 350 -25.30 21.98 -0.06
CA LEU A 350 -25.12 22.07 1.39
C LEU A 350 -23.72 22.53 1.82
N ASP A 351 -22.69 22.26 1.01
CA ASP A 351 -21.31 22.74 1.19
C ASP A 351 -20.66 22.91 -0.19
N THR A 352 -20.48 24.17 -0.60
CA THR A 352 -19.86 24.50 -1.90
C THR A 352 -18.35 24.75 -1.79
N THR A 353 -17.72 24.45 -0.65
CA THR A 353 -16.27 24.67 -0.45
C THR A 353 -15.43 23.73 -1.32
N GLU A 354 -15.90 22.49 -1.46
CA GLU A 354 -15.45 21.53 -2.48
C GLU A 354 -16.68 20.80 -3.00
N CYS A 355 -16.81 20.58 -4.31
CA CYS A 355 -18.00 19.95 -4.89
C CYS A 355 -18.25 18.50 -4.44
N SER A 356 -17.27 17.87 -3.77
CA SER A 356 -17.41 16.56 -3.13
C SER A 356 -18.14 16.62 -1.79
N PHE A 357 -18.06 17.76 -1.07
CA PHE A 357 -18.52 17.87 0.31
C PHE A 357 -19.99 18.27 0.44
N PRO A 358 -20.63 17.99 1.59
CA PRO A 358 -20.21 16.98 2.55
C PRO A 358 -20.17 15.58 1.90
N PHE A 359 -19.25 14.74 2.36
CA PHE A 359 -19.06 13.38 1.86
C PHE A 359 -19.11 12.38 3.03
N PRO A 360 -19.74 11.19 2.90
CA PRO A 360 -20.66 10.79 1.83
C PRO A 360 -21.94 11.64 1.84
N SER A 361 -22.69 11.63 0.73
CA SER A 361 -23.99 12.31 0.64
C SER A 361 -24.91 11.66 -0.37
N MET A 362 -26.21 11.64 -0.05
CA MET A 362 -27.33 11.33 -0.95
C MET A 362 -27.32 12.15 -2.26
N HIS A 363 -26.67 13.31 -2.30
CA HIS A 363 -26.46 14.09 -3.54
C HIS A 363 -25.66 13.30 -4.58
N HIS A 364 -24.74 12.46 -4.12
CA HIS A 364 -23.90 11.59 -4.95
C HIS A 364 -24.51 10.19 -5.15
N LEU A 365 -25.83 10.03 -4.94
CA LEU A 365 -26.60 8.81 -5.22
C LEU A 365 -27.71 9.09 -6.24
N LYS A 366 -28.06 8.07 -7.04
CA LYS A 366 -29.28 8.04 -7.85
C LYS A 366 -30.21 6.93 -7.36
N VAL A 367 -31.52 7.07 -7.59
CA VAL A 367 -32.48 5.99 -7.36
C VAL A 367 -32.24 4.88 -8.37
N ASP A 368 -32.16 3.64 -7.88
CA ASP A 368 -32.09 2.43 -8.70
C ASP A 368 -32.86 1.32 -8.00
N THR A 369 -34.05 0.97 -8.53
CA THR A 369 -34.91 -0.05 -7.92
C THR A 369 -34.44 -1.49 -8.15
N THR A 370 -33.32 -1.70 -8.84
CA THR A 370 -32.69 -3.02 -8.99
C THR A 370 -31.68 -3.35 -7.89
N THR A 371 -31.23 -2.35 -7.11
CA THR A 371 -30.30 -2.58 -6.00
C THR A 371 -31.04 -2.85 -4.69
N GLU A 372 -30.34 -3.45 -3.73
CA GLU A 372 -30.95 -3.83 -2.46
C GLU A 372 -31.32 -2.63 -1.59
N THR A 373 -30.57 -1.52 -1.71
CA THR A 373 -30.79 -0.24 -1.02
C THR A 373 -31.86 0.63 -1.70
N GLY A 374 -32.21 0.36 -2.96
CA GLY A 374 -33.00 1.26 -3.81
C GLY A 374 -32.19 2.43 -4.40
N TYR A 375 -30.88 2.46 -4.18
CA TYR A 375 -29.97 3.50 -4.64
C TYR A 375 -28.74 2.91 -5.35
N ARG A 376 -28.09 3.73 -6.18
CA ARG A 376 -26.77 3.45 -6.74
C ARG A 376 -25.88 4.67 -6.59
N VAL A 377 -24.61 4.45 -6.27
CA VAL A 377 -23.60 5.50 -6.25
C VAL A 377 -23.47 6.15 -7.63
N ASN A 378 -23.36 7.47 -7.63
CA ASN A 378 -23.42 8.28 -8.83
C ASN A 378 -22.49 9.50 -8.70
N LEU A 379 -21.22 9.22 -8.40
CA LEU A 379 -20.15 10.22 -8.39
C LEU A 379 -19.94 10.72 -9.82
N HIS A 380 -19.93 12.04 -10.02
CA HIS A 380 -19.59 12.65 -11.30
C HIS A 380 -18.07 12.93 -11.36
N PRO A 381 -17.38 12.70 -12.49
CA PRO A 381 -15.93 12.93 -12.56
C PRO A 381 -15.50 14.36 -12.20
N ASP A 382 -16.36 15.36 -12.49
CA ASP A 382 -16.10 16.78 -12.20
C ASP A 382 -16.49 17.22 -10.78
N THR A 383 -17.14 16.38 -9.97
CA THR A 383 -17.45 16.72 -8.55
C THR A 383 -16.38 16.25 -7.58
N PHE A 384 -15.30 15.64 -8.07
CA PHE A 384 -14.21 15.10 -7.26
C PHE A 384 -12.84 15.65 -7.70
N PRO A 385 -11.83 15.65 -6.81
CA PRO A 385 -10.49 16.13 -7.13
C PRO A 385 -9.88 15.52 -8.39
N THR A 386 -9.65 16.36 -9.41
CA THR A 386 -8.83 15.96 -10.57
C THR A 386 -7.36 15.87 -10.18
N LEU A 387 -6.63 14.96 -10.83
CA LEU A 387 -5.16 14.97 -10.77
C LEU A 387 -4.60 16.18 -11.54
N LYS A 388 -3.34 16.53 -11.26
CA LYS A 388 -2.58 17.56 -11.97
C LYS A 388 -2.60 17.31 -13.47
N GLY A 389 -2.81 18.38 -14.23
CA GLY A 389 -3.14 18.30 -15.65
C GLY A 389 -4.63 18.12 -15.95
N ARG A 390 -5.51 18.26 -14.95
CA ARG A 390 -6.97 18.13 -15.04
C ARG A 390 -7.42 16.74 -15.52
N ILE A 391 -6.75 15.69 -15.05
CA ILE A 391 -7.13 14.31 -15.35
C ILE A 391 -8.21 13.90 -14.33
N PRO A 392 -9.44 13.57 -14.75
CA PRO A 392 -10.48 13.14 -13.83
C PRO A 392 -10.15 11.77 -13.22
N LEU A 393 -10.55 11.57 -11.97
CA LEU A 393 -10.66 10.22 -11.38
C LEU A 393 -11.82 9.50 -12.06
N SER A 394 -11.65 8.23 -12.47
CA SER A 394 -12.78 7.42 -12.94
C SER A 394 -13.53 6.85 -11.72
N PRO A 395 -14.83 7.17 -11.55
CA PRO A 395 -15.64 6.61 -10.49
C PRO A 395 -16.36 5.33 -10.91
N GLU A 396 -16.06 4.75 -12.08
CA GLU A 396 -16.86 3.68 -12.71
C GLU A 396 -17.10 2.49 -11.76
N PHE A 397 -16.05 1.96 -11.14
CA PHE A 397 -16.18 0.92 -10.13
C PHE A 397 -17.04 1.36 -8.93
N LEU A 398 -16.78 2.54 -8.37
CA LEU A 398 -17.53 3.05 -7.21
C LEU A 398 -19.01 3.25 -7.54
N ASN A 399 -19.33 3.66 -8.77
CA ASN A 399 -20.69 3.80 -9.29
C ASN A 399 -21.38 2.44 -9.56
N SER A 400 -20.69 1.30 -9.42
CA SER A 400 -21.33 -0.01 -9.35
C SER A 400 -21.97 -0.27 -7.99
N LEU A 401 -21.50 0.39 -6.93
CA LEU A 401 -21.95 0.20 -5.55
C LEU A 401 -23.36 0.78 -5.31
N ASP A 402 -24.09 0.19 -4.36
CA ASP A 402 -25.46 0.59 -4.01
C ASP A 402 -25.56 1.49 -2.77
N GLY A 403 -24.42 1.87 -2.19
CA GLY A 403 -24.29 2.83 -1.10
C GLY A 403 -22.83 3.10 -0.76
N PHE A 404 -22.62 3.84 0.33
CA PHE A 404 -21.29 4.24 0.82
C PHE A 404 -20.72 3.27 1.86
N SER A 405 -19.45 3.49 2.21
CA SER A 405 -18.73 2.71 3.22
C SER A 405 -19.47 2.65 4.56
N THR A 406 -19.42 1.48 5.20
CA THR A 406 -19.89 1.26 6.57
C THR A 406 -18.93 1.80 7.63
N ALA A 407 -17.65 2.05 7.32
CA ALA A 407 -16.67 2.50 8.32
C ALA A 407 -15.83 3.72 7.93
N GLY A 408 -15.85 4.13 6.65
CA GLY A 408 -15.14 5.29 6.14
C GLY A 408 -15.53 6.61 6.84
N PRO A 409 -14.69 7.65 6.71
CA PRO A 409 -14.91 8.93 7.36
C PRO A 409 -16.07 9.67 6.69
N LEU A 410 -16.79 10.44 7.51
CA LEU A 410 -17.61 11.53 7.02
C LEU A 410 -16.75 12.80 7.05
N LEU A 411 -16.72 13.52 5.94
CA LEU A 411 -15.91 14.72 5.69
C LEU A 411 -16.82 15.93 5.42
N PHE A 412 -16.54 17.03 6.11
CA PHE A 412 -17.15 18.33 5.81
C PHE A 412 -16.20 19.48 6.17
N TYR A 413 -16.49 20.68 5.66
CA TYR A 413 -15.80 21.90 6.08
C TYR A 413 -16.78 22.89 6.72
N LEU A 414 -16.32 23.61 7.75
CA LEU A 414 -17.00 24.79 8.28
C LEU A 414 -15.95 25.76 8.82
N GLU A 415 -15.97 26.99 8.33
CA GLU A 415 -15.02 28.05 8.71
C GLU A 415 -15.14 28.36 10.22
N GLY A 416 -14.00 28.52 10.91
CA GLY A 416 -13.94 28.79 12.35
C GLY A 416 -13.96 27.56 13.26
N MET A 417 -14.32 26.37 12.78
CA MET A 417 -14.34 25.15 13.62
C MET A 417 -12.94 24.69 14.05
N LYS A 418 -11.93 24.84 13.19
CA LYS A 418 -10.53 24.52 13.56
C LYS A 418 -10.07 25.43 14.69
N GLU A 419 -10.29 26.73 14.54
CA GLU A 419 -9.86 27.75 15.50
C GLU A 419 -10.57 27.57 16.85
N SER A 420 -11.85 27.18 16.85
CA SER A 420 -12.60 26.83 18.07
C SER A 420 -12.05 25.58 18.77
N HIS A 421 -11.67 24.55 17.99
CA HIS A 421 -11.05 23.33 18.53
C HIS A 421 -9.65 23.59 19.09
N GLU A 422 -8.81 24.36 18.40
CA GLU A 422 -7.48 24.78 18.86
C GLU A 422 -7.53 25.60 20.15
N GLU A 423 -8.49 26.52 20.28
CA GLU A 423 -8.72 27.28 21.52
C GLU A 423 -9.18 26.37 22.66
N TYR A 424 -10.09 25.42 22.40
CA TYR A 424 -10.50 24.42 23.39
C TYR A 424 -9.32 23.58 23.89
N LEU A 425 -8.44 23.11 23.00
CA LEU A 425 -7.25 22.35 23.38
C LEU A 425 -6.29 23.18 24.25
N GLN A 426 -6.11 24.47 23.97
CA GLN A 426 -5.32 25.37 24.81
C GLN A 426 -5.93 25.54 26.22
N GLN A 427 -7.27 25.66 26.31
CA GLN A 427 -7.95 25.74 27.61
C GLN A 427 -7.81 24.43 28.40
N VAL A 428 -7.89 23.26 27.74
CA VAL A 428 -7.64 21.95 28.35
C VAL A 428 -6.21 21.82 28.88
N GLN A 429 -5.22 22.29 28.12
CA GLN A 429 -3.81 22.27 28.54
C GLN A 429 -3.58 23.12 29.80
N GLN A 430 -4.39 24.16 30.02
CA GLN A 430 -4.36 24.99 31.24
C GLN A 430 -5.19 24.38 32.39
N ASN A 431 -6.23 23.59 32.09
CA ASN A 431 -7.10 22.98 33.08
C ASN A 431 -7.75 21.67 32.55
N GLU A 432 -7.12 20.53 32.85
CA GLU A 432 -7.58 19.21 32.40
C GLU A 432 -8.99 18.84 32.89
N LEU A 433 -9.51 19.46 33.95
CA LEU A 433 -10.88 19.24 34.43
C LEU A 433 -11.93 19.59 33.35
N LEU A 434 -11.58 20.43 32.37
CA LEU A 434 -12.45 20.74 31.23
C LEU A 434 -12.69 19.54 30.28
N LYS A 435 -11.83 18.52 30.30
CA LYS A 435 -12.10 17.24 29.60
C LYS A 435 -13.30 16.52 30.23
N THR A 436 -13.35 16.47 31.56
CA THR A 436 -14.29 15.61 32.32
C THR A 436 -15.51 16.34 32.89
N GLN A 437 -15.50 17.69 32.91
CA GLN A 437 -16.57 18.53 33.41
C GLN A 437 -17.00 19.55 32.35
N PRO A 438 -17.81 19.15 31.34
CA PRO A 438 -18.23 20.05 30.28
C PRO A 438 -19.16 21.15 30.80
N LYS A 439 -18.96 22.38 30.31
CA LYS A 439 -19.80 23.54 30.66
C LYS A 439 -21.17 23.42 29.97
N PRO A 440 -22.30 23.44 30.70
CA PRO A 440 -23.62 23.61 30.09
C PRO A 440 -23.65 24.93 29.33
N GLY A 441 -23.91 24.88 28.03
CA GLY A 441 -23.74 26.03 27.12
C GLY A 441 -22.93 25.69 25.88
N VAL A 442 -21.89 24.86 26.04
CA VAL A 442 -20.81 24.74 25.07
C VAL A 442 -20.73 23.32 24.52
N THR A 443 -21.05 23.19 23.24
CA THR A 443 -20.84 22.01 22.41
C THR A 443 -19.42 22.04 21.84
N ARG A 444 -18.78 20.88 21.68
CA ARG A 444 -17.47 20.75 21.02
C ARG A 444 -17.33 19.44 20.24
N LEU A 445 -16.30 19.34 19.41
CA LEU A 445 -15.88 18.05 18.84
C LEU A 445 -15.51 17.07 19.95
N ARG A 446 -15.74 15.78 19.71
CA ARG A 446 -15.51 14.69 20.66
C ARG A 446 -14.53 13.69 20.06
N GLY A 447 -13.33 13.65 20.61
CA GLY A 447 -12.29 12.73 20.17
C GLY A 447 -12.60 11.28 20.54
N HIS A 448 -11.70 10.36 20.15
CA HIS A 448 -11.85 8.93 20.41
C HIS A 448 -11.84 8.56 21.91
N GLU A 449 -11.27 9.39 22.79
CA GLU A 449 -11.36 9.20 24.26
C GLU A 449 -12.74 9.57 24.84
N GLU A 450 -13.66 10.13 24.02
CA GLU A 450 -14.93 10.75 24.47
C GLU A 450 -16.16 10.28 23.66
N LEU A 451 -16.13 9.03 23.18
CA LEU A 451 -17.19 8.45 22.34
C LEU A 451 -18.57 8.42 23.01
N ASP A 452 -18.62 8.31 24.34
CA ASP A 452 -19.85 8.42 25.14
C ASP A 452 -20.48 9.82 25.02
N TRP A 453 -19.68 10.88 25.03
CA TRP A 453 -20.17 12.26 24.91
C TRP A 453 -20.69 12.59 23.51
N SER A 454 -20.29 11.85 22.47
CA SER A 454 -20.72 12.06 21.09
C SER A 454 -22.23 11.89 20.86
N ILE A 455 -22.91 11.18 21.77
CA ILE A 455 -24.37 10.95 21.75
C ILE A 455 -25.10 11.79 22.82
N THR A 456 -24.57 12.96 23.19
CA THR A 456 -25.09 13.82 24.28
C THR A 456 -25.28 15.28 23.82
N PRO A 457 -25.97 16.13 24.60
CA PRO A 457 -26.11 17.58 24.34
C PRO A 457 -24.81 18.38 24.23
N TYR A 458 -23.67 17.77 24.56
CA TYR A 458 -22.37 18.43 24.64
C TYR A 458 -21.47 18.14 23.42
N SER A 459 -21.97 17.42 22.42
CA SER A 459 -21.30 17.21 21.13
C SER A 459 -21.75 18.24 20.09
N THR A 460 -20.81 18.82 19.34
CA THR A 460 -21.12 19.67 18.17
C THR A 460 -21.59 18.83 16.97
N THR A 461 -21.20 17.55 16.93
CA THR A 461 -21.53 16.60 15.85
C THR A 461 -22.47 15.53 16.39
N LEU A 462 -23.56 15.24 15.68
CA LEU A 462 -24.47 14.13 15.97
C LEU A 462 -24.66 13.28 14.72
N LEU A 463 -24.21 12.03 14.77
CA LEU A 463 -24.51 11.01 13.77
C LEU A 463 -25.78 10.26 14.21
N LEU A 464 -26.74 10.04 13.29
CA LEU A 464 -27.98 9.34 13.59
C LEU A 464 -28.34 8.28 12.54
N ASP A 465 -28.92 7.18 13.02
CA ASP A 465 -29.69 6.23 12.21
C ASP A 465 -31.08 6.84 11.98
N VAL A 466 -31.38 7.21 10.73
CA VAL A 466 -32.58 7.98 10.37
C VAL A 466 -33.85 7.12 10.47
N ASP A 467 -33.73 5.82 10.22
CA ASP A 467 -34.87 4.91 10.23
C ASP A 467 -35.15 4.38 11.65
N ALA A 468 -34.10 4.06 12.43
CA ALA A 468 -34.25 3.68 13.84
C ALA A 468 -34.55 4.88 14.77
N ARG A 469 -34.14 6.09 14.38
CA ARG A 469 -34.15 7.31 15.22
C ARG A 469 -33.29 7.13 16.48
N GLU A 470 -32.05 6.69 16.26
CA GLU A 470 -31.06 6.44 17.31
C GLU A 470 -29.78 7.23 17.01
N LEU A 471 -29.15 7.79 18.04
CA LEU A 471 -27.83 8.41 17.91
C LEU A 471 -26.74 7.35 17.84
N VAL A 472 -25.77 7.55 16.95
CA VAL A 472 -24.65 6.65 16.71
C VAL A 472 -23.38 7.23 17.35
N PRO A 473 -22.72 6.49 18.25
CA PRO A 473 -21.46 6.94 18.83
C PRO A 473 -20.38 7.09 17.76
N HIS A 474 -19.60 8.17 17.84
CA HIS A 474 -18.59 8.53 16.86
C HIS A 474 -17.49 9.39 17.49
N SER A 475 -16.31 9.42 16.89
CA SER A 475 -15.30 10.46 17.15
C SER A 475 -15.32 11.50 16.04
N ALA A 476 -14.98 12.75 16.36
CA ALA A 476 -14.84 13.85 15.42
C ALA A 476 -13.57 14.65 15.74
N GLU A 477 -12.79 15.00 14.72
CA GLU A 477 -11.49 15.65 14.83
C GLU A 477 -11.22 16.60 13.67
N ILE A 478 -10.22 17.47 13.84
CA ILE A 478 -9.67 18.29 12.75
C ILE A 478 -8.57 17.51 12.01
N ASP A 479 -8.64 17.49 10.68
CA ASP A 479 -7.52 17.05 9.86
C ASP A 479 -6.44 18.13 9.74
N TYR A 480 -5.24 17.82 10.24
CA TYR A 480 -4.07 18.69 10.21
C TYR A 480 -3.06 18.35 9.10
N LEU A 481 -3.36 17.42 8.19
CA LEU A 481 -2.50 17.11 7.04
C LEU A 481 -2.48 18.25 6.01
N ASP A 482 -3.54 19.07 5.95
CA ASP A 482 -3.54 20.37 5.25
C ASP A 482 -3.91 21.50 6.22
N PRO A 483 -2.96 22.06 7.00
CA PRO A 483 -3.26 23.14 7.95
C PRO A 483 -3.81 24.42 7.30
N GLN A 484 -3.66 24.59 5.98
CA GLN A 484 -4.22 25.70 5.20
C GLN A 484 -5.62 25.41 4.66
N ARG A 485 -5.99 24.13 4.53
CA ARG A 485 -7.30 23.67 4.05
C ARG A 485 -7.85 22.54 4.94
N PRO A 486 -7.98 22.78 6.26
CA PRO A 486 -8.45 21.77 7.19
C PRO A 486 -9.84 21.27 6.79
N LEU A 487 -10.23 20.13 7.33
CA LEU A 487 -11.59 19.60 7.29
C LEU A 487 -11.90 18.93 8.63
N VAL A 488 -13.17 18.67 8.89
CA VAL A 488 -13.58 17.84 10.03
C VAL A 488 -13.73 16.40 9.53
N MET A 489 -13.05 15.46 10.19
CA MET A 489 -13.26 14.03 9.98
C MET A 489 -14.14 13.48 11.09
N VAL A 490 -15.21 12.78 10.74
CA VAL A 490 -16.05 12.03 11.69
C VAL A 490 -15.96 10.54 11.40
N TYR A 491 -15.69 9.76 12.44
CA TYR A 491 -15.50 8.32 12.38
C TYR A 491 -16.50 7.62 13.31
N PRO A 492 -17.41 6.79 12.80
CA PRO A 492 -18.29 5.95 13.62
C PRO A 492 -17.50 5.09 14.62
N ALA A 493 -17.97 4.92 15.85
CA ALA A 493 -17.23 4.17 16.89
C ALA A 493 -17.02 2.69 16.52
N ALA A 494 -17.94 2.10 15.77
CA ALA A 494 -17.89 0.78 15.16
C ALA A 494 -18.41 0.87 13.71
N PRO A 495 -18.24 -0.15 12.85
CA PRO A 495 -18.89 -0.18 11.54
C PRO A 495 -20.41 0.03 11.64
N LEU A 496 -20.93 0.89 10.75
CA LEU A 496 -22.35 1.15 10.60
C LEU A 496 -23.10 -0.08 10.12
N LYS A 497 -24.43 -0.08 10.27
CA LYS A 497 -25.29 -1.11 9.70
C LYS A 497 -25.22 -1.01 8.18
N HIS A 498 -25.21 -2.16 7.50
CA HIS A 498 -25.37 -2.21 6.05
C HIS A 498 -26.78 -1.73 5.64
N LYS A 499 -26.95 -1.26 4.39
CA LYS A 499 -28.26 -0.94 3.78
C LYS A 499 -29.15 -0.03 4.67
N THR A 500 -28.54 0.96 5.33
CA THR A 500 -29.19 1.79 6.35
C THR A 500 -29.00 3.29 6.04
N HIS A 501 -30.04 4.08 6.31
CA HIS A 501 -30.04 5.53 6.07
C HIS A 501 -29.49 6.27 7.29
N TYR A 502 -28.39 6.98 7.12
CA TYR A 502 -27.71 7.75 8.16
C TYR A 502 -27.68 9.24 7.85
N ALA A 503 -27.57 10.07 8.88
CA ALA A 503 -27.36 11.51 8.73
C ALA A 503 -26.41 12.06 9.79
N LEU A 504 -25.64 13.08 9.41
CA LEU A 504 -24.76 13.84 10.30
C LEU A 504 -25.27 15.27 10.43
N ALA A 505 -25.47 15.72 11.67
CA ALA A 505 -25.82 17.09 12.01
C ALA A 505 -24.66 17.79 12.72
N VAL A 506 -24.38 19.04 12.34
CA VAL A 506 -23.45 19.95 13.01
C VAL A 506 -24.27 21.02 13.72
N ILE A 507 -24.26 21.04 15.06
CA ILE A 507 -25.20 21.79 15.88
C ILE A 507 -24.46 22.63 16.93
N ASN A 508 -24.88 23.89 17.02
CA ASN A 508 -24.36 24.91 17.91
C ASN A 508 -22.82 25.03 17.85
N ALA A 509 -22.24 24.84 16.67
CA ALA A 509 -20.81 25.04 16.44
C ALA A 509 -20.44 26.51 16.70
N THR A 510 -19.26 26.74 17.27
CA THR A 510 -18.74 28.07 17.63
C THR A 510 -17.41 28.38 16.96
N ASP A 511 -17.03 29.65 16.94
CA ASP A 511 -15.67 30.10 16.64
C ASP A 511 -14.76 30.03 17.89
N ALA A 512 -13.52 30.54 17.78
CA ALA A 512 -12.59 30.65 18.92
C ALA A 512 -13.07 31.61 20.03
N ASN A 513 -13.99 32.54 19.75
CA ASN A 513 -14.55 33.46 20.73
C ASN A 513 -15.78 32.88 21.46
N GLY A 514 -16.22 31.67 21.11
CA GLY A 514 -17.47 31.08 21.59
C GLY A 514 -18.73 31.68 20.96
N GLN A 515 -18.58 32.47 19.88
CA GLN A 515 -19.71 32.96 19.08
C GLN A 515 -20.19 31.86 18.15
N ARG A 516 -21.51 31.71 17.99
CA ARG A 516 -22.09 30.66 17.16
C ARG A 516 -21.80 30.93 15.68
N LEU A 517 -21.35 29.90 14.95
CA LEU A 517 -21.15 29.93 13.51
C LEU A 517 -22.50 29.99 12.77
N PRO A 518 -22.59 30.72 11.64
CA PRO A 518 -23.81 30.74 10.82
C PRO A 518 -24.03 29.39 10.13
N PRO A 519 -25.28 29.04 9.79
CA PRO A 519 -25.54 27.92 8.88
C PRO A 519 -24.94 28.14 7.50
N THR A 520 -24.57 27.04 6.83
CA THR A 520 -24.07 27.11 5.45
C THR A 520 -25.12 27.74 4.52
N PRO A 521 -24.73 28.33 3.37
CA PRO A 521 -25.68 28.91 2.43
C PRO A 521 -26.80 27.94 2.03
N GLY A 522 -26.47 26.66 1.75
CA GLY A 522 -27.47 25.63 1.45
C GLY A 522 -28.41 25.30 2.61
N MET A 523 -27.97 25.38 3.87
CA MET A 523 -28.85 25.26 5.03
C MET A 523 -29.77 26.48 5.18
N MET A 524 -29.25 27.69 4.92
CA MET A 524 -30.06 28.91 4.92
C MET A 524 -31.15 28.87 3.83
N ASP A 525 -30.82 28.38 2.63
CA ASP A 525 -31.78 28.17 1.54
C ASP A 525 -32.81 27.09 1.90
N LEU A 526 -32.37 25.99 2.53
CA LEU A 526 -33.25 24.94 3.05
C LEU A 526 -34.29 25.53 4.02
N PHE A 527 -33.87 26.39 4.97
CA PHE A 527 -34.79 27.01 5.93
C PHE A 527 -35.75 28.04 5.29
N GLN A 528 -35.36 28.69 4.19
CA GLN A 528 -36.16 29.71 3.51
C GLN A 528 -37.21 29.13 2.55
N GLN A 529 -36.94 27.99 1.92
CA GLN A 529 -37.87 27.37 0.96
C GLN A 529 -39.17 26.88 1.64
N GLN A 530 -40.32 27.31 1.11
CA GLN A 530 -41.63 26.78 1.49
C GLN A 530 -41.91 25.40 0.87
N GLN A 531 -42.91 24.68 1.38
CA GLN A 531 -43.28 23.35 0.87
C GLN A 531 -43.71 23.41 -0.60
N GLY A 532 -43.14 22.53 -1.44
CA GLY A 532 -43.64 22.28 -2.80
C GLY A 532 -42.68 22.58 -3.96
N ASP A 533 -41.47 23.06 -3.71
CA ASP A 533 -40.53 23.54 -4.75
C ASP A 533 -39.78 22.42 -5.52
N GLY A 534 -40.26 21.17 -5.44
CA GLY A 534 -39.82 20.03 -6.26
C GLY A 534 -38.43 19.46 -5.97
N ASN A 535 -37.64 20.06 -5.08
CA ASN A 535 -36.32 19.57 -4.72
C ASN A 535 -36.39 18.38 -3.74
N LYS A 536 -36.35 17.17 -4.31
CA LYS A 536 -36.39 15.88 -3.61
C LYS A 536 -35.32 15.70 -2.50
N GLN A 537 -34.18 16.41 -2.57
CA GLN A 537 -33.17 16.38 -1.51
C GLN A 537 -33.64 17.16 -0.28
N LEU A 538 -34.12 18.38 -0.51
CA LEU A 538 -34.56 19.29 0.55
C LEU A 538 -35.88 18.80 1.18
N ASP A 539 -36.80 18.25 0.38
CA ASP A 539 -38.01 17.59 0.88
C ASP A 539 -37.70 16.40 1.81
N ARG A 540 -36.73 15.55 1.44
CA ARG A 540 -36.30 14.40 2.26
C ARG A 540 -35.68 14.84 3.58
N ILE A 541 -34.81 15.85 3.57
CA ILE A 541 -34.21 16.38 4.79
C ILE A 541 -35.29 16.98 5.71
N LYS A 542 -36.21 17.78 5.16
CA LYS A 542 -37.32 18.41 5.90
C LYS A 542 -38.31 17.41 6.50
N HIS A 543 -38.68 16.37 5.75
CA HIS A 543 -39.80 15.49 6.12
C HIS A 543 -39.39 14.11 6.67
N LYS A 544 -38.14 13.67 6.49
CA LYS A 544 -37.61 12.43 7.07
C LYS A 544 -36.48 12.68 8.08
N VAL A 545 -35.44 13.42 7.69
CA VAL A 545 -34.20 13.53 8.49
C VAL A 545 -34.36 14.42 9.72
N LEU A 546 -34.92 15.63 9.58
CA LEU A 546 -35.14 16.52 10.72
C LEU A 546 -36.07 15.91 11.80
N PRO A 547 -37.23 15.30 11.46
CA PRO A 547 -38.05 14.59 12.45
C PRO A 547 -37.37 13.37 13.08
N ALA A 548 -36.43 12.71 12.38
CA ALA A 548 -35.64 11.62 12.96
C ALA A 548 -34.60 12.14 13.97
N LEU A 549 -33.94 13.26 13.68
CA LEU A 549 -33.03 13.95 14.60
C LEU A 549 -33.76 14.47 15.85
N GLU A 550 -34.95 15.09 15.69
CA GLU A 550 -35.83 15.45 16.80
C GLU A 550 -36.19 14.19 17.62
N GLY A 551 -36.59 13.09 16.96
CA GLY A 551 -36.93 11.82 17.62
C GLY A 551 -35.78 11.18 18.42
N ALA A 552 -34.59 11.10 17.83
CA ALA A 552 -33.40 10.47 18.41
C ALA A 552 -32.85 11.21 19.64
N THR A 553 -33.13 12.51 19.74
CA THR A 553 -32.71 13.37 20.86
C THR A 553 -33.81 13.51 21.93
N HIS A 554 -35.04 13.08 21.63
CA HIS A 554 -36.11 12.87 22.61
C HIS A 554 -36.09 11.47 23.23
N SER A 555 -35.74 10.41 22.48
CA SER A 555 -35.76 9.01 22.96
C SER A 555 -34.70 8.74 24.04
N THR A 556 -33.51 9.34 23.90
CA THR A 556 -32.40 9.27 24.86
C THR A 556 -32.72 9.83 26.25
N VAL A 557 -33.82 10.59 26.40
CA VAL A 557 -34.29 11.10 27.70
C VAL A 557 -35.02 10.02 28.54
N SER A 558 -35.47 8.92 27.91
CA SER A 558 -36.33 7.93 28.58
C SER A 558 -35.60 6.69 29.13
N ALA A 559 -34.29 6.57 28.95
CA ALA A 559 -33.52 5.35 29.23
C ALA A 559 -32.56 5.49 30.43
N ASN A 560 -33.12 5.59 31.65
CA ASN A 560 -32.47 5.34 32.95
C ASN A 560 -31.14 6.03 33.33
N ASP A 561 -30.52 6.88 32.50
CA ASP A 561 -29.29 7.59 32.86
C ASP A 561 -29.54 9.08 33.16
N HIS A 562 -29.75 9.40 34.44
CA HIS A 562 -29.94 10.78 34.94
C HIS A 562 -28.67 11.65 34.84
N LYS A 563 -27.58 11.16 34.25
CA LYS A 563 -26.28 11.84 34.18
C LYS A 563 -26.16 12.84 33.02
N HIS A 564 -27.04 12.75 32.01
CA HIS A 564 -26.98 13.55 30.78
C HIS A 564 -28.34 14.20 30.44
N ASP A 565 -28.70 15.25 31.17
CA ASP A 565 -29.93 16.01 30.93
C ASP A 565 -29.91 16.77 29.59
N TRP A 566 -30.79 16.39 28.65
CA TRP A 566 -31.02 17.12 27.41
C TRP A 566 -31.69 18.48 27.61
N GLY A 567 -32.04 18.85 28.84
CA GLY A 567 -32.54 20.17 29.25
C GLY A 567 -31.61 21.36 28.99
N GLY A 568 -30.35 21.13 28.61
CA GLY A 568 -29.37 22.15 28.23
C GLY A 568 -29.63 22.90 26.89
N PRO A 569 -28.59 23.52 26.28
CA PRO A 569 -28.73 24.32 25.05
C PRO A 569 -29.17 23.50 23.84
N PHE A 570 -28.87 22.20 23.81
CA PHE A 570 -29.40 21.33 22.77
C PHE A 570 -30.93 21.19 22.90
N GLY A 571 -31.42 21.01 24.13
CA GLY A 571 -32.85 21.10 24.41
C GLY A 571 -33.43 22.47 24.07
N SER A 572 -32.66 23.56 24.12
CA SER A 572 -33.17 24.84 23.60
C SER A 572 -33.28 24.86 22.09
N TYR A 573 -32.36 24.26 21.29
CA TYR A 573 -32.56 24.09 19.84
C TYR A 573 -33.84 23.30 19.51
N LEU A 574 -34.04 22.13 20.13
CA LEU A 574 -35.24 21.31 19.89
C LEU A 574 -36.54 22.00 20.35
N ARG A 575 -36.49 22.80 21.42
CA ARG A 575 -37.67 23.51 21.96
C ARG A 575 -37.93 24.86 21.29
N SER A 576 -36.91 25.54 20.76
CA SER A 576 -37.04 26.85 20.09
C SER A 576 -37.22 26.74 18.59
N ARG A 577 -36.76 25.63 17.98
CA ARG A 577 -36.61 25.44 16.53
C ARG A 577 -35.79 26.55 15.86
N ASP A 578 -34.83 27.14 16.59
CA ASP A 578 -33.92 28.16 16.10
C ASP A 578 -33.06 27.61 14.94
N PRO A 579 -33.33 27.99 13.68
CA PRO A 579 -32.62 27.45 12.52
C PRO A 579 -31.14 27.82 12.53
N GLY A 580 -30.78 28.93 13.18
CA GLY A 580 -29.40 29.37 13.36
C GLY A 580 -28.56 28.44 14.22
N SER A 581 -29.15 27.45 14.91
CA SER A 581 -28.41 26.46 15.70
C SER A 581 -27.92 25.26 14.90
N LEU A 582 -28.46 24.98 13.71
CA LEU A 582 -28.07 23.84 12.89
C LEU A 582 -27.21 24.34 11.73
N GLN A 583 -25.88 24.20 11.87
CA GLN A 583 -24.94 24.75 10.90
C GLN A 583 -24.92 23.98 9.58
N LEU A 584 -24.97 22.64 9.67
CA LEU A 584 -24.92 21.71 8.54
C LEU A 584 -25.73 20.45 8.87
N LEU A 585 -26.46 19.92 7.88
CA LEU A 585 -27.14 18.63 7.97
C LEU A 585 -27.09 17.93 6.61
N PHE A 586 -26.54 16.72 6.58
CA PHE A 586 -26.53 15.88 5.38
C PHE A 586 -26.76 14.42 5.72
N ASP A 587 -27.25 13.67 4.73
CA ASP A 587 -27.63 12.26 4.86
C ASP A 587 -27.05 11.40 3.73
N PHE A 588 -26.94 10.09 3.96
CA PHE A 588 -26.36 9.08 3.07
C PHE A 588 -26.91 7.69 3.39
N VAL A 589 -26.72 6.74 2.46
CA VAL A 589 -27.09 5.33 2.64
C VAL A 589 -25.83 4.47 2.57
N THR A 590 -25.66 3.55 3.52
CA THR A 590 -24.58 2.54 3.49
C THR A 590 -24.86 1.44 2.47
N ALA A 591 -23.80 0.88 1.88
CA ALA A 591 -23.91 -0.21 0.92
C ALA A 591 -24.61 -1.45 1.50
N SER A 592 -25.20 -2.26 0.63
CA SER A 592 -25.73 -3.56 1.02
C SER A 592 -24.63 -4.60 1.19
N LYS A 593 -24.91 -5.64 1.96
CA LYS A 593 -24.03 -6.81 2.10
C LYS A 593 -23.80 -7.50 0.75
N THR A 594 -24.86 -7.59 -0.05
CA THR A 594 -24.85 -8.16 -1.40
C THR A 594 -23.82 -7.46 -2.29
N THR A 595 -23.72 -6.13 -2.22
CA THR A 595 -22.81 -5.36 -3.07
C THR A 595 -21.43 -5.15 -2.44
N GLN A 596 -21.33 -4.96 -1.12
CA GLN A 596 -20.06 -4.66 -0.44
C GLN A 596 -19.21 -5.92 -0.20
N ILE A 597 -19.82 -7.05 0.16
CA ILE A 597 -19.11 -8.31 0.52
C ILE A 597 -19.55 -9.54 -0.30
N GLY A 598 -20.55 -9.42 -1.17
CA GLY A 598 -20.99 -10.50 -2.05
C GLY A 598 -19.88 -11.11 -2.93
N PRO A 599 -19.04 -10.31 -3.63
CA PRO A 599 -17.97 -10.86 -4.48
C PRO A 599 -16.94 -11.71 -3.72
N VAL A 600 -16.53 -11.29 -2.51
CA VAL A 600 -15.55 -12.06 -1.71
C VAL A 600 -16.16 -13.35 -1.14
N ARG A 601 -17.45 -13.31 -0.73
CA ARG A 601 -18.20 -14.51 -0.33
C ARG A 601 -18.33 -15.50 -1.48
N ALA A 602 -18.77 -15.04 -2.65
CA ALA A 602 -18.92 -15.88 -3.84
C ALA A 602 -17.59 -16.54 -4.25
N VAL A 603 -16.47 -15.80 -4.22
CA VAL A 603 -15.15 -16.36 -4.51
C VAL A 603 -14.70 -17.36 -3.44
N ARG A 604 -14.91 -17.10 -2.14
CA ARG A 604 -14.64 -18.06 -1.06
C ARG A 604 -15.41 -19.36 -1.25
N ASP A 605 -16.72 -19.24 -1.39
CA ASP A 605 -17.65 -20.38 -1.42
C ASP A 605 -17.41 -21.22 -2.68
N ALA A 606 -17.21 -20.58 -3.84
CA ALA A 606 -16.84 -21.25 -5.09
C ALA A 606 -15.45 -21.90 -5.05
N THR A 607 -14.47 -21.30 -4.36
CA THR A 607 -13.14 -21.89 -4.18
C THR A 607 -13.24 -23.22 -3.44
N LEU A 608 -13.92 -23.24 -2.28
CA LEU A 608 -14.05 -24.45 -1.47
C LEU A 608 -14.90 -25.50 -2.20
N GLN A 609 -16.06 -25.11 -2.75
CA GLN A 609 -16.92 -26.03 -3.52
C GLN A 609 -16.19 -26.68 -4.71
N TYR A 610 -15.30 -25.93 -5.39
CA TYR A 610 -14.48 -26.49 -6.47
C TYR A 610 -13.47 -27.52 -5.95
N ILE A 611 -12.83 -27.22 -4.83
CA ILE A 611 -11.83 -28.10 -4.19
C ILE A 611 -12.48 -29.41 -3.72
N ASP A 612 -13.57 -29.32 -2.95
CA ASP A 612 -14.30 -30.48 -2.43
C ASP A 612 -14.77 -31.41 -3.56
N LYS A 613 -15.21 -30.83 -4.69
CA LYS A 613 -15.72 -31.58 -5.84
C LYS A 613 -14.62 -32.22 -6.69
N GLU A 614 -13.55 -31.49 -6.98
CA GLU A 614 -12.56 -31.90 -7.99
C GLU A 614 -11.31 -32.57 -7.38
N TRP A 615 -10.93 -32.21 -6.14
CA TRP A 615 -9.69 -32.66 -5.50
C TRP A 615 -9.91 -33.75 -4.42
N ASP A 616 -11.05 -33.77 -3.71
CA ASP A 616 -11.31 -34.71 -2.60
C ASP A 616 -11.79 -36.12 -3.04
N GLN A 617 -11.41 -36.53 -4.24
CA GLN A 617 -11.47 -37.95 -4.66
C GLN A 617 -10.12 -38.60 -4.35
N PRO A 618 -10.09 -39.84 -3.84
CA PRO A 618 -9.00 -40.32 -2.98
C PRO A 618 -7.60 -40.10 -3.57
N TRP A 619 -6.79 -39.34 -2.83
CA TRP A 619 -5.37 -39.07 -3.09
C TRP A 619 -5.04 -38.38 -4.43
N LYS A 620 -5.81 -37.35 -4.80
CA LYS A 620 -5.43 -36.44 -5.91
C LYS A 620 -4.60 -35.23 -5.49
N LEU A 621 -4.49 -34.91 -4.20
CA LEU A 621 -3.86 -33.67 -3.71
C LEU A 621 -2.40 -33.50 -4.16
N ASP A 622 -1.64 -34.60 -4.27
CA ASP A 622 -0.27 -34.65 -4.80
C ASP A 622 -0.15 -34.11 -6.24
N ASN A 623 -1.22 -34.16 -7.03
CA ASN A 623 -1.24 -33.58 -8.39
C ASN A 623 -1.36 -32.04 -8.35
N HIS A 624 -1.82 -31.49 -7.23
CA HIS A 624 -2.13 -30.07 -7.03
C HIS A 624 -1.12 -29.34 -6.15
N VAL A 625 -0.24 -30.06 -5.44
CA VAL A 625 0.79 -29.48 -4.57
C VAL A 625 2.19 -29.94 -4.99
N ARG A 626 3.13 -29.01 -5.11
CA ARG A 626 4.51 -29.27 -5.58
C ARG A 626 5.54 -28.58 -4.69
N ALA A 627 6.57 -29.28 -4.25
CA ALA A 627 7.73 -28.65 -3.62
C ALA A 627 8.64 -28.06 -4.70
N ILE A 628 8.81 -26.74 -4.69
CA ILE A 628 9.78 -26.03 -5.54
C ILE A 628 11.19 -26.26 -4.99
N ARG A 629 11.35 -26.16 -3.67
CA ARG A 629 12.64 -26.28 -2.99
C ARG A 629 12.43 -26.67 -1.53
N ILE A 630 13.14 -27.69 -1.07
CA ILE A 630 13.28 -28.01 0.36
C ILE A 630 14.67 -27.56 0.81
N VAL A 631 14.74 -26.94 1.99
CA VAL A 631 15.99 -26.50 2.63
C VAL A 631 16.05 -27.12 4.02
N GLU A 632 16.97 -28.07 4.19
CA GLU A 632 17.25 -28.64 5.51
C GLU A 632 17.99 -27.63 6.40
N GLY A 633 17.53 -27.49 7.63
CA GLY A 633 18.17 -26.72 8.70
C GLY A 633 19.08 -27.61 9.55
N THR A 634 20.05 -26.99 10.21
CA THR A 634 21.11 -27.75 10.92
C THR A 634 20.73 -28.18 12.34
N CYS A 635 19.72 -27.57 12.96
CA CYS A 635 19.39 -27.72 14.39
C CYS A 635 20.57 -27.50 15.35
N ARG A 636 21.60 -26.74 14.93
CA ARG A 636 22.77 -26.38 15.77
C ARG A 636 22.63 -25.02 16.44
N ASP A 637 21.83 -24.13 15.87
CA ASP A 637 21.60 -22.78 16.38
C ASP A 637 20.34 -22.76 17.27
N SER A 638 20.52 -22.53 18.57
CA SER A 638 19.42 -22.41 19.52
C SER A 638 18.65 -21.09 19.40
N THR A 639 19.20 -20.08 18.70
CA THR A 639 18.54 -18.79 18.43
C THR A 639 17.72 -18.83 17.14
N TYR A 640 17.93 -19.85 16.30
CA TYR A 640 17.15 -20.11 15.10
C TYR A 640 16.91 -21.63 14.89
N PRO A 641 16.12 -22.27 15.78
CA PRO A 641 15.97 -23.73 15.85
C PRO A 641 15.03 -24.29 14.76
N LEU A 642 15.44 -24.12 13.50
CA LEU A 642 14.72 -24.56 12.31
C LEU A 642 15.28 -25.88 11.76
N ALA A 643 14.42 -26.88 11.52
CA ALA A 643 14.79 -28.16 10.93
C ALA A 643 14.59 -28.23 9.43
N ARG A 644 13.53 -27.60 8.89
CA ARG A 644 13.22 -27.62 7.45
C ARG A 644 12.42 -26.41 7.03
N THR A 645 12.75 -25.84 5.88
CA THR A 645 11.86 -24.94 5.13
C THR A 645 11.46 -25.59 3.82
N ILE A 646 10.15 -25.64 3.55
CA ILE A 646 9.59 -26.11 2.29
C ILE A 646 9.03 -24.89 1.55
N HIS A 647 9.54 -24.61 0.35
CA HIS A 647 8.93 -23.69 -0.58
C HIS A 647 8.03 -24.49 -1.52
N GLY A 648 6.72 -24.23 -1.45
CA GLY A 648 5.70 -24.96 -2.18
C GLY A 648 4.96 -24.13 -3.22
N GLU A 649 4.36 -24.82 -4.17
CA GLU A 649 3.38 -24.33 -5.13
C GLU A 649 2.09 -25.15 -4.97
N LEU A 650 0.96 -24.45 -4.93
CA LEU A 650 -0.39 -24.99 -4.80
C LEU A 650 -1.20 -24.51 -6.01
N ASP A 651 -1.87 -25.44 -6.70
CA ASP A 651 -2.87 -25.11 -7.70
C ASP A 651 -4.07 -24.44 -7.00
N VAL A 652 -4.68 -23.43 -7.63
CA VAL A 652 -5.75 -22.61 -7.02
C VAL A 652 -6.83 -22.25 -8.04
N PRO A 653 -8.13 -22.34 -7.71
CA PRO A 653 -9.19 -21.76 -8.52
C PRO A 653 -8.96 -20.26 -8.75
N TRP A 654 -8.99 -19.84 -10.02
CA TRP A 654 -8.71 -18.45 -10.42
C TRP A 654 -9.98 -17.77 -10.93
N PHE A 655 -10.35 -16.64 -10.34
CA PHE A 655 -11.58 -15.89 -10.65
C PHE A 655 -11.29 -14.52 -11.27
N MET A 656 -10.06 -14.28 -11.71
CA MET A 656 -9.64 -13.02 -12.36
C MET A 656 -9.76 -13.11 -13.88
N THR A 657 -9.92 -11.95 -14.52
CA THR A 657 -9.88 -11.75 -15.98
C THR A 657 -8.55 -12.09 -16.64
N GLY A 658 -7.47 -12.24 -15.86
CA GLY A 658 -6.14 -12.62 -16.35
C GLY A 658 -5.32 -13.41 -15.32
N PHE A 659 -4.45 -14.31 -15.80
CA PHE A 659 -3.52 -15.11 -14.99
C PHE A 659 -2.08 -15.01 -15.50
N GLY A 660 -1.11 -15.12 -14.59
CA GLY A 660 0.32 -15.21 -14.89
C GLY A 660 1.12 -13.92 -14.67
N PRO A 661 2.42 -13.93 -15.02
CA PRO A 661 3.32 -12.79 -14.85
C PRO A 661 2.79 -11.52 -15.52
N GLY A 662 2.71 -10.43 -14.77
CA GLY A 662 2.19 -9.15 -15.27
C GLY A 662 0.68 -8.95 -15.16
N GLN A 663 -0.12 -10.02 -15.02
CA GLN A 663 -1.57 -9.93 -14.78
C GLN A 663 -1.89 -9.56 -13.33
N ARG A 664 -1.28 -8.47 -12.83
CA ARG A 664 -1.51 -7.91 -11.49
C ARG A 664 -2.51 -6.75 -11.55
N ASP A 665 -2.66 -6.07 -12.68
CA ASP A 665 -3.74 -5.09 -12.92
C ASP A 665 -5.07 -5.72 -13.36
N ALA A 666 -5.15 -7.05 -13.48
CA ALA A 666 -6.40 -7.78 -13.70
C ALA A 666 -7.42 -7.52 -12.57
N THR A 667 -8.70 -7.50 -12.94
CA THR A 667 -9.88 -7.44 -12.05
C THR A 667 -10.58 -8.81 -11.98
N LEU A 668 -11.56 -8.96 -11.09
CA LEU A 668 -12.42 -10.14 -11.02
C LEU A 668 -13.22 -10.31 -12.33
N ASP A 669 -13.34 -11.55 -12.79
CA ASP A 669 -14.20 -11.90 -13.90
C ASP A 669 -15.63 -12.12 -13.40
N ALA A 670 -16.55 -11.24 -13.82
CA ALA A 670 -17.93 -11.26 -13.36
C ALA A 670 -18.67 -12.55 -13.73
N ALA A 671 -18.34 -13.21 -14.85
CA ALA A 671 -18.98 -14.46 -15.26
C ALA A 671 -18.45 -15.65 -14.44
N ALA A 672 -17.16 -15.67 -14.11
CA ALA A 672 -16.57 -16.66 -13.21
C ALA A 672 -17.14 -16.55 -11.79
N VAL A 673 -17.21 -15.33 -11.24
CA VAL A 673 -17.79 -15.07 -9.91
C VAL A 673 -19.29 -15.41 -9.87
N GLN A 674 -20.05 -15.09 -10.92
CA GLN A 674 -21.49 -15.39 -10.97
C GLN A 674 -21.79 -16.89 -11.15
N SER A 675 -20.95 -17.62 -11.91
CA SER A 675 -21.16 -19.05 -12.18
C SER A 675 -20.54 -19.98 -11.12
N GLY A 676 -19.64 -19.46 -10.28
CA GLY A 676 -18.81 -20.26 -9.38
C GLY A 676 -17.74 -21.10 -10.09
N VAL A 677 -17.56 -20.94 -11.41
CA VAL A 677 -16.58 -21.68 -12.19
C VAL A 677 -15.34 -20.81 -12.40
N PRO A 678 -14.14 -21.23 -11.97
CA PRO A 678 -12.92 -20.45 -12.18
C PRO A 678 -12.57 -20.31 -13.67
N THR A 679 -12.00 -19.17 -14.07
CA THR A 679 -11.54 -18.90 -15.44
C THR A 679 -10.39 -19.82 -15.86
N THR A 680 -9.56 -20.23 -14.89
CA THR A 680 -8.47 -21.20 -15.03
C THR A 680 -8.11 -21.76 -13.66
N ILE A 681 -7.31 -22.82 -13.62
CA ILE A 681 -6.52 -23.14 -12.44
C ILE A 681 -5.22 -22.36 -12.50
N GLY A 682 -5.00 -21.51 -11.49
CA GLY A 682 -3.77 -20.75 -11.28
C GLY A 682 -2.80 -21.50 -10.36
N LYS A 683 -1.68 -20.86 -10.06
CA LYS A 683 -0.63 -21.37 -9.15
C LYS A 683 -0.29 -20.31 -8.11
N ALA A 684 -0.39 -20.66 -6.83
CA ALA A 684 -0.04 -19.83 -5.70
C ALA A 684 1.14 -20.45 -4.94
N LYS A 685 2.08 -19.62 -4.48
CA LYS A 685 3.27 -20.09 -3.77
C LYS A 685 3.16 -19.86 -2.28
N PHE A 686 3.58 -20.86 -1.52
CA PHE A 686 3.58 -20.86 -0.07
C PHE A 686 4.96 -21.24 0.47
N VAL A 687 5.15 -21.03 1.77
CA VAL A 687 6.30 -21.52 2.53
C VAL A 687 5.80 -22.25 3.77
N VAL A 688 6.54 -23.27 4.19
CA VAL A 688 6.32 -24.00 5.43
C VAL A 688 7.63 -24.07 6.22
N HIS A 689 7.58 -23.79 7.51
CA HIS A 689 8.70 -23.93 8.44
C HIS A 689 8.40 -25.00 9.48
N ILE A 690 9.30 -25.97 9.60
CA ILE A 690 9.24 -27.06 10.59
C ILE A 690 10.40 -26.88 11.57
N PRO A 691 10.15 -26.60 12.86
CA PRO A 691 11.20 -26.39 13.86
C PRO A 691 11.84 -27.70 14.35
N CYS A 692 13.00 -27.58 15.00
CA CYS A 692 13.81 -28.72 15.44
C CYS A 692 13.15 -29.64 16.46
N SER A 693 12.26 -29.13 17.30
CA SER A 693 11.54 -29.91 18.30
C SER A 693 10.60 -30.94 17.68
N LEU A 694 10.05 -30.66 16.49
CA LEU A 694 9.24 -31.61 15.72
C LEU A 694 10.10 -32.69 15.03
N LYS A 695 11.27 -32.31 14.47
CA LYS A 695 12.25 -33.29 13.93
C LYS A 695 12.72 -34.24 15.04
N GLU A 696 13.04 -33.70 16.21
CA GLU A 696 13.45 -34.48 17.38
C GLU A 696 12.32 -35.38 17.89
N SER A 697 11.08 -34.89 17.93
CA SER A 697 9.93 -35.73 18.30
C SER A 697 9.75 -36.90 17.32
N ALA A 698 9.80 -36.66 16.01
CA ALA A 698 9.72 -37.73 15.00
C ALA A 698 10.82 -38.80 15.16
N LEU A 699 12.07 -38.37 15.38
CA LEU A 699 13.22 -39.27 15.51
C LEU A 699 13.34 -39.97 16.88
N SER A 700 12.67 -39.46 17.92
CA SER A 700 12.75 -40.00 19.29
C SER A 700 11.95 -41.28 19.54
N HIS A 701 11.04 -41.66 18.64
CA HIS A 701 10.23 -42.88 18.78
C HIS A 701 10.99 -44.18 18.43
N THR A 702 12.21 -44.10 17.88
CA THR A 702 13.04 -45.29 17.62
C THR A 702 13.90 -45.68 18.82
N THR A 703 13.89 -46.97 19.15
CA THR A 703 14.47 -47.57 20.36
C THR A 703 16.01 -47.59 20.38
N THR A 704 16.64 -46.53 20.90
CA THR A 704 18.06 -46.59 21.33
C THR A 704 18.29 -45.72 22.58
N PRO A 705 18.99 -46.18 23.64
CA PRO A 705 19.18 -45.38 24.85
C PRO A 705 19.94 -44.07 24.60
N ALA A 706 19.42 -42.97 25.13
CA ALA A 706 19.92 -41.62 24.93
C ALA A 706 21.42 -41.47 25.24
N ASN A 707 22.24 -41.42 24.19
CA ASN A 707 23.65 -41.05 24.27
C ASN A 707 24.08 -40.28 23.01
N LYS A 708 24.40 -38.99 23.20
CA LYS A 708 25.01 -38.04 22.24
C LYS A 708 24.14 -37.32 21.20
N ILE A 709 22.85 -37.10 21.45
CA ILE A 709 22.11 -35.97 20.85
C ILE A 709 21.70 -35.02 21.99
N ASN A 710 21.63 -33.71 21.69
CA ASN A 710 21.59 -32.59 22.64
C ASN A 710 20.77 -32.81 23.92
N LYS A 711 21.42 -32.70 25.09
CA LYS A 711 20.74 -32.67 26.41
C LYS A 711 19.85 -31.44 26.64
N ASN A 712 19.89 -30.46 25.73
CA ASN A 712 19.17 -29.18 25.84
C ASN A 712 17.98 -29.07 24.88
N ALA A 713 17.75 -30.07 24.04
CA ALA A 713 16.72 -29.99 23.00
C ALA A 713 15.44 -30.70 23.49
N THR A 714 14.33 -29.96 23.51
CA THR A 714 13.04 -30.50 23.98
C THR A 714 12.20 -30.92 22.78
N ALA A 715 12.10 -32.23 22.56
CA ALA A 715 11.17 -32.79 21.61
C ALA A 715 9.74 -32.34 21.97
N GLN A 716 9.00 -31.83 20.99
CA GLN A 716 7.61 -31.42 21.12
C GLN A 716 6.78 -32.16 20.06
N PRO A 717 5.61 -32.72 20.39
CA PRO A 717 4.66 -33.16 19.37
C PRO A 717 4.07 -31.93 18.65
N LEU A 718 3.53 -32.14 17.46
CA LEU A 718 2.76 -31.12 16.73
C LEU A 718 1.47 -30.82 17.49
N ARG A 719 1.24 -29.53 17.81
CA ARG A 719 0.06 -29.04 18.54
C ARG A 719 -0.84 -28.11 17.75
N ALA A 720 -0.29 -27.38 16.77
CA ALA A 720 -1.05 -26.50 15.90
C ALA A 720 -0.31 -26.29 14.57
N VAL A 721 -1.05 -25.96 13.51
CA VAL A 721 -0.47 -25.37 12.30
C VAL A 721 -0.85 -23.89 12.28
N MET A 722 0.15 -23.01 12.27
CA MET A 722 -0.03 -21.56 12.27
C MET A 722 0.07 -21.03 10.85
N GLU A 723 -1.02 -20.49 10.30
CA GLU A 723 -0.96 -19.65 9.10
C GLU A 723 -0.53 -18.24 9.47
N PHE A 724 0.56 -17.76 8.89
CA PHE A 724 1.10 -16.42 9.15
C PHE A 724 0.68 -15.39 8.08
N GLY A 725 0.24 -14.22 8.53
CA GLY A 725 -0.08 -13.06 7.71
C GLY A 725 1.00 -11.98 7.78
N HIS A 726 1.68 -11.72 6.66
CA HIS A 726 2.79 -10.76 6.58
C HIS A 726 2.35 -9.28 6.64
N GLY A 727 3.28 -8.39 7.01
CA GLY A 727 3.11 -6.95 7.13
C GLY A 727 3.10 -6.18 5.80
N LEU A 728 3.02 -4.85 5.88
CA LEU A 728 2.80 -3.94 4.74
C LEU A 728 3.89 -4.09 3.65
N PHE A 729 3.49 -4.53 2.45
CA PHE A 729 4.36 -4.81 1.31
C PHE A 729 5.54 -5.75 1.57
N PHE A 730 5.47 -6.58 2.62
CA PHE A 730 6.37 -7.72 2.80
C PHE A 730 5.91 -8.91 1.93
N ASN A 731 6.38 -10.10 2.25
CA ASN A 731 6.04 -11.34 1.57
C ASN A 731 6.07 -12.50 2.57
N ARG A 732 5.62 -13.68 2.14
CA ARG A 732 5.54 -14.92 2.90
C ARG A 732 6.83 -15.30 3.66
N GLN A 733 8.01 -14.85 3.26
CA GLN A 733 9.27 -15.12 3.99
C GLN A 733 9.35 -14.46 5.40
N GLU A 734 8.49 -13.49 5.72
CA GLU A 734 8.40 -12.91 7.08
C GLU A 734 8.01 -13.96 8.14
N SER A 735 7.36 -15.07 7.74
CA SER A 735 7.12 -16.22 8.64
C SER A 735 8.40 -16.89 9.16
N GLY A 736 9.54 -16.59 8.53
CA GLY A 736 10.86 -17.05 8.93
C GLY A 736 11.58 -16.14 9.93
N GLU A 737 10.95 -15.10 10.50
CA GLU A 737 11.58 -14.29 11.55
C GLU A 737 11.89 -15.11 12.82
N SER A 738 12.99 -14.80 13.49
CA SER A 738 13.53 -15.63 14.59
C SER A 738 12.55 -15.83 15.74
N PHE A 739 11.78 -14.80 16.12
CA PHE A 739 10.80 -14.91 17.21
C PHE A 739 9.64 -15.87 16.86
N LEU A 740 9.25 -15.97 15.59
CA LEU A 740 8.24 -16.93 15.12
C LEU A 740 8.79 -18.35 15.13
N ILE A 741 10.00 -18.55 14.60
CA ILE A 741 10.68 -19.86 14.61
C ILE A 741 10.91 -20.35 16.05
N GLN A 742 11.29 -19.45 16.97
CA GLN A 742 11.43 -19.76 18.38
C GLN A 742 10.08 -20.12 19.03
N MET A 743 9.03 -19.31 18.81
CA MET A 743 7.67 -19.62 19.29
C MET A 743 7.17 -20.98 18.78
N ALA A 744 7.42 -21.31 17.52
CA ALA A 744 7.06 -22.60 16.93
C ALA A 744 7.87 -23.75 17.52
N HIS A 745 9.17 -23.55 17.77
CA HIS A 745 10.04 -24.55 18.39
C HIS A 745 9.62 -24.87 19.82
N GLU A 746 9.42 -23.85 20.66
CA GLU A 746 9.05 -24.03 22.07
C GLU A 746 7.70 -24.73 22.24
N ASN A 747 6.77 -24.53 21.30
CA ASN A 747 5.37 -24.93 21.46
C ASN A 747 4.89 -26.05 20.53
N GLY A 748 5.73 -26.48 19.57
CA GLY A 748 5.41 -27.58 18.65
C GLY A 748 4.46 -27.13 17.54
N TYR A 749 4.76 -26.01 16.87
CA TYR A 749 3.97 -25.52 15.73
C TYR A 749 4.69 -25.76 14.40
N ILE A 750 3.91 -26.02 13.35
CA ILE A 750 4.35 -25.80 11.96
C ILE A 750 3.85 -24.42 11.55
N ILE A 751 4.69 -23.59 10.95
CA ILE A 751 4.26 -22.31 10.39
C ILE A 751 4.08 -22.46 8.88
N THR A 752 2.95 -22.02 8.34
CA THR A 752 2.68 -21.89 6.91
C THR A 752 2.49 -20.42 6.57
N ALA A 753 2.86 -19.98 5.36
CA ALA A 753 2.58 -18.62 4.91
C ALA A 753 2.43 -18.51 3.40
N MET A 754 1.57 -17.58 2.97
CA MET A 754 1.31 -17.22 1.58
C MET A 754 1.11 -15.71 1.48
N ASP A 755 1.53 -15.13 0.36
CA ASP A 755 1.48 -13.69 0.12
C ASP A 755 0.04 -13.16 0.12
N TRP A 756 -0.18 -11.98 0.71
CA TRP A 756 -1.37 -11.17 0.46
C TRP A 756 -1.30 -10.63 -0.98
N ARG A 757 -1.75 -11.41 -1.97
CA ARG A 757 -1.90 -10.93 -3.35
C ARG A 757 -2.71 -9.62 -3.34
N GLY A 758 -2.32 -8.63 -4.14
CA GLY A 758 -2.83 -7.26 -4.09
C GLY A 758 -2.09 -6.34 -3.12
N MET A 759 -1.44 -6.86 -2.06
CA MET A 759 -0.74 -6.09 -1.02
C MET A 759 0.60 -6.72 -0.56
N SER A 760 1.27 -7.47 -1.45
CA SER A 760 2.60 -8.03 -1.23
C SER A 760 3.69 -7.16 -1.86
N GLN A 761 4.98 -7.46 -1.62
CA GLN A 761 6.10 -6.80 -2.32
C GLN A 761 5.96 -6.87 -3.85
N TYR A 762 5.29 -7.91 -4.38
CA TYR A 762 5.04 -8.10 -5.81
C TYR A 762 3.83 -7.30 -6.33
N ASP A 763 3.10 -6.62 -5.45
CA ASP A 763 2.00 -5.72 -5.80
C ASP A 763 2.40 -4.25 -5.65
N TYR A 764 3.48 -3.95 -4.92
CA TYR A 764 3.97 -2.59 -4.70
C TYR A 764 4.07 -1.73 -5.99
N PRO A 765 4.57 -2.24 -7.15
CA PRO A 765 4.59 -1.47 -8.39
C PRO A 765 3.20 -1.17 -8.99
N LEU A 766 2.20 -2.02 -8.74
CA LEU A 766 0.80 -1.77 -9.10
C LEU A 766 0.20 -0.69 -8.21
N VAL A 767 0.39 -0.78 -6.88
CA VAL A 767 -0.10 0.24 -5.94
C VAL A 767 0.54 1.59 -6.26
N LEU A 768 1.84 1.63 -6.51
CA LEU A 768 2.56 2.83 -6.91
C LEU A 768 2.01 3.40 -8.24
N ARG A 769 1.74 2.56 -9.26
CA ARG A 769 1.10 3.00 -10.53
C ARG A 769 -0.32 3.53 -10.31
N THR A 770 -1.05 2.95 -9.36
CA THR A 770 -2.41 3.37 -8.98
C THR A 770 -2.37 4.77 -8.39
N MET A 771 -1.49 4.99 -7.40
CA MET A 771 -1.28 6.29 -6.75
C MET A 771 -0.67 7.35 -7.67
N LEU A 772 0.23 6.97 -8.59
CA LEU A 772 1.02 7.92 -9.39
C LEU A 772 0.51 8.20 -10.80
N ALA A 773 -0.39 7.39 -11.37
CA ALA A 773 -0.71 7.50 -12.80
C ALA A 773 -2.11 7.02 -13.21
N LYS A 774 -2.68 6.00 -12.54
CA LYS A 774 -3.98 5.42 -12.88
C LYS A 774 -4.79 5.02 -11.63
N PRO A 775 -5.42 5.97 -10.92
CA PRO A 775 -6.21 5.66 -9.72
C PRO A 775 -7.37 4.67 -9.95
N SER A 776 -7.84 4.49 -11.19
CA SER A 776 -8.84 3.46 -11.52
C SER A 776 -8.36 2.02 -11.29
N LEU A 777 -7.04 1.77 -11.21
CA LEU A 777 -6.46 0.45 -10.88
C LEU A 777 -6.66 0.05 -9.41
N PHE A 778 -7.32 0.89 -8.61
CA PHE A 778 -7.63 0.57 -7.21
C PHE A 778 -8.64 -0.59 -7.08
N GLU A 779 -9.54 -0.74 -8.06
CA GLU A 779 -10.38 -1.92 -8.21
C GLU A 779 -9.54 -3.20 -8.33
N SER A 780 -8.49 -3.17 -9.18
CA SER A 780 -7.56 -4.28 -9.32
C SER A 780 -6.88 -4.62 -7.99
N ILE A 781 -6.47 -3.63 -7.17
CA ILE A 781 -5.85 -3.90 -5.85
C ILE A 781 -6.80 -4.73 -4.98
N ARG A 782 -8.07 -4.31 -4.84
CA ARG A 782 -9.12 -5.02 -4.11
C ARG A 782 -9.31 -6.44 -4.65
N ASP A 783 -9.49 -6.58 -5.94
CA ASP A 783 -9.79 -7.86 -6.60
C ASP A 783 -8.66 -8.87 -6.45
N ASN A 784 -7.42 -8.38 -6.47
CA ASN A 784 -6.25 -9.19 -6.23
C ASN A 784 -6.13 -9.65 -4.76
N ILE A 785 -6.67 -8.89 -3.80
CA ILE A 785 -6.82 -9.35 -2.40
C ILE A 785 -7.91 -10.43 -2.30
N ILE A 786 -9.04 -10.29 -3.01
CA ILE A 786 -10.08 -11.32 -3.06
C ILE A 786 -9.54 -12.65 -3.62
N GLN A 787 -8.78 -12.61 -4.73
CA GLN A 787 -8.05 -13.80 -5.22
C GLN A 787 -6.95 -14.25 -4.24
N GLY A 788 -6.33 -13.33 -3.50
CA GLY A 788 -5.40 -13.65 -2.42
C GLY A 788 -6.05 -14.47 -1.31
N TYR A 789 -7.29 -14.16 -0.94
CA TYR A 789 -8.08 -14.94 0.01
C TYR A 789 -8.46 -16.31 -0.56
N ALA A 790 -8.89 -16.41 -1.83
CA ALA A 790 -9.09 -17.70 -2.51
C ALA A 790 -7.86 -18.62 -2.40
N ASN A 791 -6.68 -18.09 -2.70
CA ASN A 791 -5.44 -18.86 -2.61
C ASN A 791 -5.15 -19.33 -1.18
N LYS A 792 -5.51 -18.52 -0.18
CA LYS A 792 -5.33 -18.84 1.24
C LYS A 792 -6.38 -19.83 1.76
N PHE A 793 -7.64 -19.76 1.33
CA PHE A 793 -8.65 -20.80 1.62
C PHE A 793 -8.22 -22.17 1.05
N ALA A 794 -7.62 -22.20 -0.14
CA ALA A 794 -7.02 -23.42 -0.68
C ALA A 794 -5.84 -23.94 0.19
N LEU A 795 -5.01 -23.03 0.72
CA LEU A 795 -3.94 -23.38 1.66
C LEU A 795 -4.48 -23.95 2.97
N GLN A 796 -5.53 -23.34 3.55
CA GLN A 796 -6.21 -23.85 4.74
C GLN A 796 -6.73 -25.28 4.52
N HIS A 797 -7.41 -25.54 3.39
CA HIS A 797 -7.90 -26.86 3.04
C HIS A 797 -6.76 -27.87 2.91
N PHE A 798 -5.70 -27.54 2.16
CA PHE A 798 -4.49 -28.37 2.06
C PHE A 798 -3.89 -28.71 3.43
N THR A 799 -3.76 -27.70 4.31
CA THR A 799 -3.24 -27.85 5.67
C THR A 799 -4.06 -28.81 6.52
N ARG A 800 -5.39 -28.77 6.42
CA ARG A 800 -6.28 -29.62 7.23
C ARG A 800 -6.45 -31.04 6.68
N HIS A 801 -6.39 -31.23 5.36
CA HIS A 801 -6.83 -32.49 4.72
C HIS A 801 -5.72 -33.38 4.14
N GLY A 802 -4.48 -32.91 3.95
CA GLY A 802 -3.41 -33.78 3.39
C GLY A 802 -1.96 -33.35 3.61
N MET A 803 -1.70 -32.15 4.15
CA MET A 803 -0.33 -31.62 4.29
C MET A 803 0.64 -32.58 4.99
N LEU A 804 0.26 -33.18 6.12
CA LEU A 804 1.15 -34.00 6.96
C LEU A 804 1.45 -35.39 6.37
N GLU A 805 0.69 -35.83 5.37
CA GLU A 805 0.86 -37.13 4.73
C GLU A 805 2.00 -37.11 3.70
N LEU A 806 2.29 -35.94 3.12
CA LEU A 806 3.33 -35.75 2.13
C LEU A 806 4.73 -36.14 2.66
N PRO A 807 5.60 -36.76 1.84
CA PRO A 807 6.97 -37.13 2.22
C PRO A 807 7.82 -35.97 2.79
N TRP A 808 7.49 -34.72 2.45
CA TRP A 808 8.21 -33.53 2.90
C TRP A 808 8.11 -33.28 4.42
N PHE A 809 7.13 -33.88 5.09
CA PHE A 809 6.88 -33.76 6.53
C PHE A 809 7.45 -34.93 7.33
N GLN A 810 8.13 -35.88 6.68
CA GLN A 810 8.73 -37.05 7.31
C GLN A 810 10.24 -36.86 7.53
N PHE A 811 10.81 -37.52 8.54
CA PHE A 811 12.23 -37.44 8.88
C PHE A 811 12.88 -38.82 9.00
N SER A 812 14.17 -38.92 8.67
CA SER A 812 15.00 -40.11 8.85
C SER A 812 16.29 -39.77 9.61
N HIS A 813 16.97 -40.80 10.12
CA HIS A 813 18.28 -40.64 10.76
C HIS A 813 19.39 -40.46 9.70
N GLU A 814 20.36 -39.59 9.96
CA GLU A 814 21.35 -39.09 8.98
C GLU A 814 22.43 -40.12 8.55
N HIS A 815 22.34 -41.40 8.94
CA HIS A 815 23.38 -42.43 8.77
C HIS A 815 22.88 -43.84 8.39
N ASP A 816 21.65 -43.99 7.88
CA ASP A 816 21.11 -45.30 7.47
C ASP A 816 21.05 -45.44 5.93
N ASP A 817 22.21 -45.70 5.33
CA ASP A 817 22.40 -45.86 3.87
C ASP A 817 21.92 -47.23 3.33
N SER A 818 20.99 -47.90 4.04
CA SER A 818 20.46 -49.21 3.65
C SER A 818 19.16 -49.08 2.84
N GLU A 819 18.98 -49.93 1.81
CA GLU A 819 17.80 -49.91 0.94
C GLU A 819 16.54 -50.35 1.71
N GLY A 820 15.88 -49.39 2.34
CA GLY A 820 14.66 -49.62 3.15
C GLY A 820 14.40 -48.56 4.21
N VAL A 821 14.75 -47.29 3.96
CA VAL A 821 14.72 -46.20 4.95
C VAL A 821 13.34 -46.07 5.60
N ALA A 822 13.26 -46.36 6.90
CA ALA A 822 12.08 -46.06 7.71
C ALA A 822 11.99 -44.55 7.94
N THR A 823 11.04 -43.89 7.30
CA THR A 823 10.72 -42.48 7.55
C THR A 823 9.73 -42.37 8.71
N HIS A 824 9.93 -41.36 9.56
CA HIS A 824 9.11 -41.10 10.74
C HIS A 824 8.23 -39.88 10.52
N VAL A 825 6.93 -40.05 10.76
CA VAL A 825 5.92 -38.98 10.75
C VAL A 825 6.04 -38.16 12.03
N ILE A 826 5.79 -36.85 11.95
CA ILE A 826 5.76 -35.97 13.13
C ILE A 826 4.60 -36.41 14.06
N PRO A 827 4.87 -36.75 15.33
CA PRO A 827 3.83 -37.12 16.29
C PRO A 827 2.86 -35.96 16.55
N GLN A 828 1.57 -36.26 16.61
CA GLN A 828 0.50 -35.29 16.83
C GLN A 828 0.00 -35.34 18.27
N SER A 829 -0.28 -34.18 18.88
CA SER A 829 -0.88 -34.07 20.22
C SER A 829 -2.14 -33.23 20.17
N PHE A 830 -3.28 -33.88 20.36
CA PHE A 830 -4.60 -33.24 20.44
C PHE A 830 -4.94 -32.74 21.84
N ASP A 831 -4.15 -33.12 22.86
CA ASP A 831 -4.24 -32.55 24.19
C ASP A 831 -3.36 -31.29 24.32
N PRO A 832 -3.92 -30.18 24.81
CA PRO A 832 -3.16 -28.96 25.10
C PRO A 832 -2.22 -29.18 26.29
N LEU A 833 -1.14 -28.39 26.39
CA LEU A 833 -0.18 -28.48 27.51
C LEU A 833 -0.73 -28.08 28.88
N GLU A 834 -1.92 -27.49 28.94
CA GLU A 834 -2.53 -27.07 30.20
C GLU A 834 -3.20 -28.24 30.91
N ASP A 835 -3.32 -28.12 32.24
CA ASP A 835 -3.97 -29.10 33.11
C ASP A 835 -5.30 -29.58 32.50
N PRO A 836 -5.47 -30.90 32.23
CA PRO A 836 -6.66 -31.43 31.54
C PRO A 836 -7.96 -31.25 32.34
N ASN A 837 -7.88 -30.84 33.62
CA ASN A 837 -9.02 -30.45 34.43
C ASN A 837 -9.51 -29.02 34.15
N LEU A 838 -8.76 -28.21 33.41
CA LEU A 838 -9.15 -26.84 33.07
C LEU A 838 -10.15 -26.82 31.90
N PRO A 839 -11.13 -25.91 31.91
CA PRO A 839 -12.13 -25.81 30.86
C PRO A 839 -11.47 -25.34 29.55
N LYS A 840 -11.47 -26.22 28.54
CA LYS A 840 -10.99 -25.90 27.18
C LYS A 840 -11.86 -24.78 26.57
N GLY A 841 -11.23 -23.90 25.79
CA GLY A 841 -11.93 -22.89 25.00
C GLY A 841 -12.64 -23.47 23.77
N GLU A 842 -13.33 -22.61 23.04
CA GLU A 842 -14.02 -23.00 21.81
C GLU A 842 -13.03 -23.37 20.69
N GLY A 843 -13.44 -24.23 19.75
CA GLY A 843 -12.58 -24.71 18.66
C GLY A 843 -11.43 -25.62 19.13
N THR A 844 -11.66 -26.48 20.12
CA THR A 844 -10.63 -27.36 20.72
C THR A 844 -10.84 -28.86 20.50
N THR A 845 -11.87 -29.26 19.73
CA THR A 845 -12.31 -30.66 19.65
C THR A 845 -12.81 -31.02 18.24
N ASP A 846 -11.97 -31.70 17.46
CA ASP A 846 -12.36 -32.29 16.16
C ASP A 846 -11.52 -33.54 15.77
N GLY A 847 -10.57 -33.98 16.60
CA GLY A 847 -9.64 -35.07 16.24
C GLY A 847 -8.58 -34.70 15.19
N PHE A 848 -8.56 -33.44 14.75
CA PHE A 848 -7.53 -32.85 13.88
C PHE A 848 -6.66 -31.86 14.66
N ILE A 849 -5.43 -31.63 14.18
CA ILE A 849 -4.56 -30.57 14.71
C ILE A 849 -5.20 -29.21 14.41
N PRO A 850 -5.37 -28.31 15.39
CA PRO A 850 -5.96 -27.01 15.16
C PRO A 850 -5.11 -26.18 14.19
N SER A 851 -5.75 -25.71 13.12
CA SER A 851 -5.20 -24.66 12.27
C SER A 851 -5.54 -23.31 12.90
N VAL A 852 -4.52 -22.50 13.16
CA VAL A 852 -4.63 -21.18 13.82
C VAL A 852 -4.04 -20.11 12.91
N PHE A 853 -4.56 -18.89 12.99
CA PHE A 853 -4.03 -17.76 12.22
C PHE A 853 -3.26 -16.79 13.11
N TYR A 854 -2.12 -16.28 12.65
CA TYR A 854 -1.43 -15.15 13.29
C TYR A 854 -1.04 -14.11 12.26
N GLY A 855 -1.70 -12.95 12.30
CA GLY A 855 -1.42 -11.83 11.42
C GLY A 855 -0.89 -10.64 12.18
N ILE A 856 0.16 -9.98 11.67
CA ILE A 856 0.77 -8.81 12.33
C ILE A 856 0.78 -7.60 11.39
N SER A 857 0.49 -6.39 11.91
CA SER A 857 0.45 -5.15 11.13
C SER A 857 -0.58 -5.23 10.00
N GLN A 858 -0.21 -5.07 8.73
CA GLN A 858 -1.11 -5.36 7.59
C GLN A 858 -1.70 -6.78 7.68
N GLY A 859 -0.94 -7.76 8.16
CA GLY A 859 -1.43 -9.11 8.40
C GLY A 859 -2.50 -9.17 9.48
N GLY A 860 -2.53 -8.25 10.44
CA GLY A 860 -3.60 -8.10 11.42
C GLY A 860 -4.79 -7.30 10.87
N ILE A 861 -4.55 -6.28 10.03
CA ILE A 861 -5.59 -5.45 9.39
C ILE A 861 -6.40 -6.26 8.36
N LEU A 862 -5.72 -6.83 7.35
CA LEU A 862 -6.34 -7.74 6.37
C LEU A 862 -6.71 -9.08 7.02
N GLY A 863 -5.96 -9.52 8.04
CA GLY A 863 -6.25 -10.72 8.80
C GLY A 863 -7.57 -10.67 9.54
N ALA A 864 -8.02 -9.50 9.99
CA ALA A 864 -9.31 -9.36 10.65
C ALA A 864 -10.49 -9.66 9.71
N GLY A 865 -10.46 -9.13 8.48
CA GLY A 865 -11.45 -9.44 7.45
C GLY A 865 -11.37 -10.90 7.00
N TYR A 866 -10.16 -11.38 6.72
CA TYR A 866 -9.88 -12.78 6.33
C TYR A 866 -10.32 -13.81 7.39
N LEU A 867 -10.03 -13.58 8.66
CA LEU A 867 -10.41 -14.45 9.78
C LEU A 867 -11.94 -14.51 9.92
N SER A 868 -12.61 -13.36 9.77
CA SER A 868 -14.06 -13.28 9.81
C SER A 868 -14.70 -14.03 8.64
N LEU A 869 -14.20 -13.83 7.41
CA LEU A 869 -14.62 -14.57 6.21
C LEU A 869 -14.30 -16.07 6.28
N SER A 870 -13.30 -16.48 7.07
CA SER A 870 -13.00 -17.89 7.36
C SER A 870 -13.95 -18.50 8.40
N GLY A 871 -14.76 -17.69 9.10
CA GLY A 871 -15.67 -18.13 10.15
C GLY A 871 -16.61 -19.27 9.72
N PRO A 872 -17.40 -19.13 8.63
CA PRO A 872 -18.30 -20.18 8.17
C PRO A 872 -17.60 -21.44 7.65
N THR A 873 -16.30 -21.39 7.32
CA THR A 873 -15.59 -22.53 6.73
C THR A 873 -15.15 -23.54 7.79
N GLY A 874 -15.03 -23.11 9.06
CA GLY A 874 -14.52 -23.94 10.15
C GLY A 874 -13.04 -24.33 10.01
N LEU A 875 -12.32 -23.83 8.99
CA LEU A 875 -10.95 -24.23 8.70
C LEU A 875 -9.95 -23.59 9.67
N ILE A 876 -10.16 -22.35 10.10
CA ILE A 876 -9.41 -21.73 11.20
C ILE A 876 -10.16 -21.94 12.52
N ALA A 877 -9.51 -22.60 13.48
CA ALA A 877 -10.06 -22.81 14.82
C ALA A 877 -10.07 -21.53 15.68
N ARG A 878 -9.08 -20.65 15.49
CA ARG A 878 -8.89 -19.38 16.23
C ARG A 878 -7.77 -18.54 15.62
N GLY A 879 -7.79 -17.23 15.86
CA GLY A 879 -6.79 -16.29 15.31
C GLY A 879 -6.18 -15.34 16.33
N ALA A 880 -5.02 -14.79 16.02
CA ALA A 880 -4.47 -13.63 16.71
C ALA A 880 -4.10 -12.51 15.74
N LEU A 881 -4.33 -11.29 16.17
CA LEU A 881 -4.18 -10.07 15.40
C LEU A 881 -3.23 -9.13 16.17
N GLY A 882 -1.96 -9.13 15.77
CA GLY A 882 -0.90 -8.32 16.38
C GLY A 882 -0.81 -6.94 15.73
N VAL A 883 -0.82 -5.88 16.56
CA VAL A 883 -0.93 -4.46 16.15
C VAL A 883 -1.91 -4.23 14.99
N PRO A 884 -3.19 -4.64 15.13
CA PRO A 884 -4.19 -4.55 14.06
C PRO A 884 -4.96 -3.23 14.11
N GLY A 885 -5.84 -2.99 13.14
CA GLY A 885 -6.80 -1.90 13.21
C GLY A 885 -7.73 -1.84 12.00
N THR A 886 -8.72 -0.94 12.06
CA THR A 886 -9.59 -0.59 10.93
C THR A 886 -10.27 0.78 11.17
N PRO A 887 -10.72 1.54 10.15
CA PRO A 887 -10.50 1.41 8.71
C PRO A 887 -9.10 1.86 8.25
N PHE A 888 -8.65 1.43 7.06
CA PHE A 888 -7.40 1.91 6.46
C PHE A 888 -7.32 3.44 6.39
N SER A 889 -8.42 4.13 6.07
CA SER A 889 -8.46 5.60 6.04
C SER A 889 -8.05 6.27 7.37
N LEU A 890 -8.35 5.63 8.51
CA LEU A 890 -8.03 6.08 9.87
C LEU A 890 -6.61 5.67 10.31
N ILE A 891 -6.10 4.57 9.78
CA ILE A 891 -4.73 4.10 10.05
C ILE A 891 -3.74 4.96 9.27
N LEU A 892 -3.96 5.09 7.95
CA LEU A 892 -3.07 5.82 7.05
C LEU A 892 -2.96 7.30 7.41
N SER A 893 -4.02 7.90 7.94
CA SER A 893 -4.02 9.32 8.30
C SER A 893 -3.01 9.67 9.41
N ARG A 894 -2.77 8.74 10.34
CA ARG A 894 -1.90 8.89 11.52
C ARG A 894 -0.58 8.14 11.42
N SER A 895 -0.40 7.30 10.40
CA SER A 895 0.73 6.37 10.34
C SER A 895 2.02 7.04 9.90
N LEU A 896 3.10 6.86 10.67
CA LEU A 896 4.46 7.21 10.23
C LEU A 896 4.92 6.42 8.99
N GLN A 897 4.27 5.31 8.64
CA GLN A 897 4.52 4.63 7.36
C GLN A 897 3.83 5.33 6.19
N PHE A 898 2.84 6.20 6.42
CA PHE A 898 2.19 7.01 5.38
C PHE A 898 2.96 8.32 5.08
N VAL A 899 3.83 8.76 5.98
CA VAL A 899 4.75 9.90 5.76
C VAL A 899 5.65 9.63 4.56
N GLY A 900 5.38 10.30 3.44
CA GLY A 900 6.02 10.10 2.14
C GLY A 900 5.10 9.51 1.06
N TYR A 901 4.05 8.77 1.43
CA TYR A 901 2.98 8.39 0.50
C TYR A 901 2.05 9.58 0.22
N ASP A 902 1.78 10.41 1.23
CA ASP A 902 1.15 11.72 1.06
C ASP A 902 1.92 12.58 0.04
N LEU A 903 3.25 12.68 0.18
CA LEU A 903 4.12 13.40 -0.75
C LEU A 903 4.10 12.80 -2.17
N ALA A 904 4.05 11.47 -2.29
CA ALA A 904 3.91 10.79 -3.58
C ALA A 904 2.54 11.05 -4.23
N LEU A 905 1.46 11.05 -3.43
CA LEU A 905 0.12 11.41 -3.87
C LEU A 905 0.05 12.88 -4.26
N LEU A 906 0.72 13.79 -3.54
CA LEU A 906 0.89 15.21 -3.89
C LEU A 906 1.70 15.47 -5.16
N LEU A 907 2.35 14.46 -5.76
CA LEU A 907 2.85 14.60 -7.14
C LEU A 907 1.68 14.69 -8.13
N ASN A 908 0.55 14.03 -7.81
CA ASN A 908 -0.65 13.96 -8.65
C ASN A 908 -1.82 14.80 -8.13
N PHE A 909 -1.97 14.99 -6.82
CA PHE A 909 -3.02 15.84 -6.25
C PHE A 909 -2.51 17.27 -6.01
N TYR A 910 -3.43 18.23 -6.00
CA TYR A 910 -3.10 19.66 -5.85
C TYR A 910 -2.81 20.07 -4.40
N ASN A 911 -3.38 19.36 -3.42
CA ASN A 911 -3.31 19.67 -1.99
C ASN A 911 -3.66 18.41 -1.17
N ASN A 912 -3.48 18.46 0.16
CA ASN A 912 -3.68 17.30 1.02
C ASN A 912 -5.17 17.04 1.33
N ARG A 913 -6.03 18.05 1.29
CA ARG A 913 -7.49 17.87 1.29
C ARG A 913 -7.97 16.96 0.15
N HIS A 914 -7.40 17.08 -1.05
CA HIS A 914 -7.71 16.19 -2.18
C HIS A 914 -7.25 14.74 -1.91
N VAL A 915 -6.10 14.57 -1.23
CA VAL A 915 -5.61 13.26 -0.79
C VAL A 915 -6.59 12.62 0.20
N ARG A 916 -7.20 13.38 1.12
CA ARG A 916 -8.25 12.88 2.02
C ARG A 916 -9.50 12.38 1.31
N ILE A 917 -10.00 13.17 0.36
CA ILE A 917 -11.16 12.79 -0.45
C ILE A 917 -10.84 11.48 -1.20
N PHE A 918 -9.65 11.38 -1.80
CA PHE A 918 -9.20 10.14 -2.45
C PHE A 918 -9.10 8.94 -1.48
N LEU A 919 -8.54 9.11 -0.27
CA LEU A 919 -8.47 8.05 0.74
C LEU A 919 -9.86 7.57 1.19
N SER A 920 -10.85 8.46 1.20
CA SER A 920 -12.24 8.12 1.57
C SER A 920 -12.93 7.31 0.46
N LEU A 921 -12.65 7.62 -0.80
CA LEU A 921 -13.09 6.83 -1.96
C LEU A 921 -12.38 5.46 -2.00
N ALA A 922 -11.08 5.42 -1.72
CA ALA A 922 -10.28 4.21 -1.61
C ALA A 922 -10.81 3.25 -0.53
N GLN A 923 -11.29 3.79 0.61
CA GLN A 923 -11.87 2.98 1.68
C GLN A 923 -13.08 2.15 1.20
N MET A 924 -13.95 2.73 0.36
CA MET A 924 -15.12 2.02 -0.19
C MET A 924 -14.73 0.78 -1.02
N CYS A 925 -13.53 0.76 -1.61
CA CYS A 925 -13.00 -0.43 -2.28
C CYS A 925 -12.51 -1.48 -1.27
N TRP A 926 -11.78 -1.05 -0.24
CA TRP A 926 -11.18 -1.92 0.76
C TRP A 926 -12.18 -2.60 1.70
N ASP A 927 -13.35 -2.01 1.95
CA ASP A 927 -14.38 -2.58 2.83
C ASP A 927 -14.77 -4.04 2.50
N SER A 928 -14.65 -4.44 1.23
CA SER A 928 -14.92 -5.81 0.77
C SER A 928 -13.93 -6.87 1.26
N VAL A 929 -12.76 -6.46 1.77
CA VAL A 929 -11.67 -7.35 2.22
C VAL A 929 -11.17 -6.99 3.62
N GLU A 930 -11.21 -5.71 3.99
CA GLU A 930 -10.87 -5.23 5.32
C GLU A 930 -12.08 -5.39 6.28
N ALA A 931 -11.81 -5.49 7.58
CA ALA A 931 -12.84 -5.65 8.62
C ALA A 931 -13.90 -4.53 8.66
N SER A 932 -13.60 -3.37 8.09
CA SER A 932 -14.46 -2.18 7.92
C SER A 932 -15.82 -2.47 7.26
N GLY A 933 -15.86 -3.33 6.24
CA GLY A 933 -17.11 -3.81 5.63
C GLY A 933 -17.55 -5.18 6.14
N VAL A 934 -16.61 -6.13 6.27
CA VAL A 934 -16.91 -7.50 6.71
C VAL A 934 -17.60 -7.56 8.07
N LEU A 935 -17.28 -6.63 8.99
CA LEU A 935 -17.91 -6.51 10.32
C LEU A 935 -18.99 -5.41 10.39
N GLY A 936 -19.55 -4.98 9.25
CA GLY A 936 -20.68 -4.07 9.19
C GLY A 936 -21.96 -4.69 9.77
N LEU A 937 -22.68 -3.95 10.63
CA LEU A 937 -23.74 -4.51 11.46
C LEU A 937 -25.02 -4.91 10.66
N PRO A 938 -25.84 -5.85 11.18
CA PRO A 938 -25.47 -6.84 12.20
C PRO A 938 -24.39 -7.80 11.66
N LEU A 939 -23.54 -8.31 12.54
CA LEU A 939 -22.49 -9.28 12.20
C LEU A 939 -23.12 -10.57 11.66
N ASP A 940 -22.84 -10.91 10.40
CA ASP A 940 -23.29 -12.18 9.80
C ASP A 940 -22.27 -13.30 9.98
N GLU A 941 -20.98 -13.00 9.77
CA GLU A 941 -19.93 -14.01 9.78
C GLU A 941 -19.64 -14.39 11.24
N PRO A 942 -19.67 -15.69 11.60
CA PRO A 942 -19.32 -16.15 12.93
C PRO A 942 -17.81 -16.01 13.13
N VAL A 943 -17.39 -14.87 13.68
CA VAL A 943 -15.97 -14.58 13.93
C VAL A 943 -15.38 -15.70 14.82
N PRO A 944 -14.31 -16.40 14.36
CA PRO A 944 -13.58 -17.36 15.17
C PRO A 944 -13.04 -16.69 16.45
N PRO A 945 -12.84 -17.44 17.56
CA PRO A 945 -12.20 -16.91 18.75
C PRO A 945 -10.90 -16.17 18.40
N ALA A 946 -10.68 -14.97 18.96
CA ALA A 946 -9.55 -14.13 18.58
C ALA A 946 -8.94 -13.28 19.69
N ILE A 947 -7.61 -13.12 19.66
CA ILE A 947 -6.90 -12.16 20.52
C ILE A 947 -6.34 -11.02 19.68
N LEU A 948 -6.69 -9.79 20.04
CA LEU A 948 -6.15 -8.55 19.50
C LEU A 948 -5.09 -8.02 20.47
N GLN A 949 -3.87 -7.80 20.00
CA GLN A 949 -2.76 -7.28 20.81
C GLN A 949 -2.32 -5.91 20.27
N ALA A 950 -2.48 -4.84 21.05
CA ALA A 950 -2.21 -3.46 20.64
C ALA A 950 -1.14 -2.78 21.51
N GLY A 951 -0.41 -1.82 20.93
CA GLY A 951 0.56 -1.00 21.65
C GLY A 951 0.07 0.43 21.83
N LEU A 952 -0.08 0.88 23.07
CA LEU A 952 -0.34 2.28 23.38
C LEU A 952 0.97 3.05 23.18
N GLY A 953 0.97 3.98 22.24
CA GLY A 953 2.17 4.63 21.72
C GLY A 953 2.62 4.11 20.36
N ASP A 954 1.86 3.22 19.70
CA ASP A 954 2.15 2.77 18.33
C ASP A 954 1.88 3.92 17.32
N PRO A 955 2.91 4.45 16.64
CA PRO A 955 2.75 5.53 15.67
C PRO A 955 2.64 5.02 14.22
N ILE A 956 2.50 3.70 14.02
CA ILE A 956 2.36 3.04 12.71
C ILE A 956 0.94 2.50 12.54
N VAL A 957 0.42 1.79 13.54
CA VAL A 957 -1.00 1.38 13.62
C VAL A 957 -1.56 1.88 14.95
N PRO A 958 -2.25 3.04 14.97
CA PRO A 958 -2.77 3.63 16.20
C PRO A 958 -3.71 2.70 16.97
N SER A 959 -3.58 2.62 18.29
CA SER A 959 -4.42 1.76 19.14
C SER A 959 -5.92 2.06 19.03
N LEU A 960 -6.31 3.31 18.72
CA LEU A 960 -7.70 3.67 18.44
C LEU A 960 -8.33 2.89 17.28
N ALA A 961 -7.54 2.48 16.29
CA ALA A 961 -7.99 1.64 15.19
C ALA A 961 -8.14 0.17 15.64
N ALA A 962 -7.28 -0.30 16.57
CA ALA A 962 -7.42 -1.60 17.22
C ALA A 962 -8.66 -1.66 18.13
N GLU A 963 -8.96 -0.59 18.87
CA GLU A 963 -10.18 -0.46 19.69
C GLU A 963 -11.45 -0.42 18.83
N ARG A 964 -11.41 0.28 17.69
CA ARG A 964 -12.51 0.28 16.72
C ARG A 964 -12.76 -1.12 16.16
N LEU A 965 -11.70 -1.85 15.83
CA LEU A 965 -11.79 -3.26 15.44
C LEU A 965 -12.31 -4.14 16.58
N ALA A 966 -11.86 -3.92 17.81
CA ALA A 966 -12.31 -4.64 19.01
C ALA A 966 -13.83 -4.49 19.22
N ARG A 967 -14.38 -3.28 19.06
CA ARG A 967 -15.84 -3.05 19.04
C ARG A 967 -16.55 -3.78 17.91
N ALA A 968 -15.94 -3.83 16.73
CA ALA A 968 -16.50 -4.55 15.57
C ALA A 968 -16.52 -6.08 15.75
N MET A 969 -15.59 -6.65 16.52
CA MET A 969 -15.48 -8.09 16.79
C MET A 969 -16.16 -8.54 18.11
N ASP A 970 -16.96 -7.67 18.74
CA ASP A 970 -17.52 -7.84 20.10
C ASP A 970 -16.48 -8.25 21.17
N ALA A 971 -15.25 -7.76 21.03
CA ALA A 971 -14.15 -8.09 21.93
C ALA A 971 -14.40 -7.55 23.35
N LYS A 972 -13.74 -8.19 24.33
CA LYS A 972 -13.74 -7.77 25.74
C LYS A 972 -12.34 -7.33 26.16
N ILE A 973 -12.22 -6.42 27.12
CA ILE A 973 -10.94 -6.20 27.82
C ILE A 973 -10.83 -7.13 29.04
N LEU A 974 -9.59 -7.48 29.40
CA LEU A 974 -9.29 -8.30 30.57
C LEU A 974 -9.05 -7.42 31.81
N PRO A 975 -9.19 -7.96 33.05
CA PRO A 975 -9.26 -7.12 34.26
C PRO A 975 -8.04 -6.25 34.55
N HIS A 976 -6.85 -6.62 34.06
CA HIS A 976 -5.62 -5.83 34.25
C HIS A 976 -5.13 -5.14 32.96
N ASN A 977 -6.00 -4.94 31.96
CA ASN A 977 -5.66 -4.12 30.79
C ASN A 977 -5.23 -2.70 31.24
N PRO A 978 -4.14 -2.12 30.71
CA PRO A 978 -3.63 -0.82 31.19
C PRO A 978 -4.61 0.35 31.11
N ARG A 979 -5.63 0.27 30.25
CA ARG A 979 -6.76 1.21 30.19
C ARG A 979 -8.08 0.48 30.40
N GLY A 980 -8.95 1.03 31.23
CA GLY A 980 -10.29 0.48 31.47
C GLY A 980 -11.11 1.38 32.42
N PRO A 981 -12.43 1.50 32.21
CA PRO A 981 -13.22 0.92 31.12
C PRO A 981 -12.97 1.63 29.77
N LEU A 982 -13.17 0.91 28.66
CA LEU A 982 -13.13 1.46 27.31
C LEU A 982 -14.56 1.54 26.73
N TYR A 983 -14.90 2.61 26.03
CA TYR A 983 -16.24 2.78 25.47
C TYR A 983 -16.56 1.68 24.45
N GLY A 984 -17.71 1.02 24.63
CA GLY A 984 -18.18 -0.08 23.78
C GLY A 984 -17.40 -1.39 23.88
N ILE A 985 -16.38 -1.49 24.74
CA ILE A 985 -15.56 -2.70 24.92
C ILE A 985 -15.66 -3.12 26.40
N PRO A 986 -16.64 -3.96 26.78
CA PRO A 986 -16.86 -4.30 28.17
C PRO A 986 -15.74 -5.19 28.72
N GLN A 987 -15.51 -5.09 30.04
CA GLN A 987 -14.56 -5.96 30.74
C GLN A 987 -15.17 -7.34 30.98
N ALA A 988 -14.39 -8.40 30.74
CA ALA A 988 -14.75 -9.78 31.07
C ALA A 988 -13.69 -10.39 32.01
N GLN A 989 -14.06 -11.49 32.68
CA GLN A 989 -13.09 -12.27 33.45
C GLN A 989 -12.22 -13.11 32.52
N ALA A 990 -10.95 -13.23 32.87
CA ALA A 990 -10.01 -14.09 32.17
C ALA A 990 -10.30 -15.58 32.42
N ALA A 991 -9.61 -16.45 31.69
CA ALA A 991 -9.67 -17.89 31.91
C ALA A 991 -9.23 -18.26 33.34
N ASP A 992 -10.03 -19.10 34.00
CA ASP A 992 -9.75 -19.64 35.33
C ASP A 992 -10.01 -21.17 35.35
N ALA A 993 -10.29 -21.74 36.53
CA ALA A 993 -10.59 -23.17 36.69
C ALA A 993 -12.03 -23.58 36.31
N ASN A 994 -12.92 -22.61 36.10
CA ASN A 994 -14.35 -22.82 35.82
C ASN A 994 -14.79 -22.25 34.46
N GLN A 995 -14.11 -21.22 33.94
CA GLN A 995 -14.42 -20.61 32.63
C GLN A 995 -13.17 -20.45 31.74
N PRO A 996 -13.29 -20.56 30.40
CA PRO A 996 -12.18 -20.40 29.46
C PRO A 996 -11.84 -18.93 29.13
N GLY A 997 -12.53 -17.96 29.74
CA GLY A 997 -12.44 -16.53 29.40
C GLY A 997 -13.29 -16.15 28.17
N PRO A 998 -13.21 -14.89 27.69
CA PRO A 998 -13.98 -14.42 26.54
C PRO A 998 -13.47 -15.02 25.21
N ARG A 999 -14.39 -15.29 24.27
CA ARG A 999 -14.05 -15.76 22.89
C ARG A 999 -13.13 -14.78 22.16
N THR A 1000 -13.38 -13.48 22.32
CA THR A 1000 -12.61 -12.42 21.68
C THR A 1000 -12.12 -11.42 22.73
N ALA A 1001 -10.83 -11.11 22.75
CA ALA A 1001 -10.27 -10.15 23.70
C ALA A 1001 -9.32 -9.13 23.05
N LEU A 1002 -9.35 -7.90 23.57
CA LEU A 1002 -8.34 -6.88 23.36
C LEU A 1002 -7.39 -6.86 24.56
N THR A 1003 -6.09 -6.91 24.29
CA THR A 1003 -5.02 -6.76 25.28
C THR A 1003 -4.06 -5.67 24.82
N GLU A 1004 -3.81 -4.68 25.67
CA GLU A 1004 -2.98 -3.52 25.36
C GLU A 1004 -1.69 -3.51 26.18
N MET A 1005 -0.59 -3.08 25.56
CA MET A 1005 0.67 -2.77 26.23
C MET A 1005 0.88 -1.27 26.32
N LEU A 1006 1.08 -0.73 27.52
CA LEU A 1006 1.33 0.70 27.73
C LEU A 1006 2.83 1.02 27.66
N TYR A 1007 3.24 1.79 26.66
CA TYR A 1007 4.59 2.37 26.58
C TYR A 1007 4.50 3.86 26.94
N GLN A 1008 4.66 4.20 28.22
CA GLN A 1008 4.29 5.50 28.81
C GLN A 1008 4.82 6.69 28.00
N LYS A 1009 6.15 6.78 27.81
CA LYS A 1009 6.78 7.91 27.10
C LYS A 1009 6.49 7.95 25.61
N ASP A 1010 6.12 6.81 25.01
CA ASP A 1010 5.77 6.77 23.58
C ASP A 1010 4.28 7.13 23.39
N TYR A 1011 3.40 6.77 24.33
CA TYR A 1011 1.98 7.20 24.37
C TYR A 1011 1.84 8.70 24.69
N GLU A 1012 2.56 9.20 25.69
CA GLU A 1012 2.63 10.63 26.05
C GLU A 1012 3.19 11.51 24.92
N ALA A 1013 3.91 10.91 23.95
CA ALA A 1013 4.47 11.59 22.80
C ALA A 1013 3.58 11.50 21.53
N LEU A 1014 2.43 10.81 21.59
CA LEU A 1014 1.45 10.85 20.51
C LEU A 1014 0.73 12.21 20.48
N PRO A 1015 0.35 12.71 19.29
CA PRO A 1015 -0.49 13.90 19.17
C PRO A 1015 -1.93 13.60 19.57
N VAL A 1016 -2.66 14.66 19.94
CA VAL A 1016 -4.07 14.56 20.38
C VAL A 1016 -5.02 14.32 19.21
N ASP A 1017 -4.76 14.97 18.07
CA ASP A 1017 -5.49 14.83 16.80
C ASP A 1017 -4.59 14.19 15.72
N ASP A 1018 -5.05 14.21 14.47
CA ASP A 1018 -4.41 13.66 13.27
C ASP A 1018 -3.16 14.45 12.79
N GLU A 1019 -2.27 14.84 13.72
CA GLU A 1019 -1.02 15.52 13.41
C GLU A 1019 0.14 14.52 13.22
N LEU A 1020 0.83 14.55 12.08
CA LEU A 1020 2.03 13.71 11.87
C LEU A 1020 3.28 14.31 12.55
N LYS A 1021 3.32 14.32 13.89
CA LYS A 1021 4.41 14.94 14.70
C LYS A 1021 5.31 13.99 15.50
N SER A 1022 4.96 12.72 15.66
CA SER A 1022 5.76 11.81 16.51
C SER A 1022 7.11 11.46 15.86
N LYS A 1023 8.22 11.64 16.60
CA LYS A 1023 9.50 11.00 16.25
C LYS A 1023 9.35 9.49 16.46
N GLY A 1024 9.85 8.68 15.53
CA GLY A 1024 9.58 7.23 15.48
C GLY A 1024 9.83 6.49 16.81
N GLY A 1025 8.84 5.70 17.22
CA GLY A 1025 8.90 4.78 18.36
C GLY A 1025 9.04 3.31 17.91
N ARG A 1026 9.53 2.45 18.80
CA ARG A 1026 9.66 1.00 18.54
C ARG A 1026 8.42 0.17 18.89
N VAL A 1027 7.35 0.80 19.40
CA VAL A 1027 6.14 0.13 19.91
C VAL A 1027 5.57 -0.91 18.93
N HIS A 1028 5.45 -0.56 17.65
CA HIS A 1028 4.94 -1.44 16.59
C HIS A 1028 5.72 -2.77 16.42
N LEU A 1029 7.02 -2.75 16.75
CA LEU A 1029 7.85 -3.94 16.81
C LEU A 1029 7.72 -4.60 18.19
N CYS A 1030 7.81 -3.83 19.29
CA CYS A 1030 7.91 -4.39 20.64
C CYS A 1030 6.72 -5.24 21.04
N VAL A 1031 5.48 -4.88 20.66
CA VAL A 1031 4.27 -5.64 21.04
C VAL A 1031 4.41 -7.15 20.73
N ARG A 1032 4.95 -7.52 19.55
CA ARG A 1032 5.12 -8.94 19.16
C ARG A 1032 6.26 -9.67 19.87
N LEU A 1033 7.14 -8.92 20.54
CA LEU A 1033 8.33 -9.40 21.27
C LEU A 1033 8.16 -9.39 22.80
N GLU A 1034 7.06 -8.86 23.33
CA GLU A 1034 6.79 -8.85 24.77
C GLU A 1034 6.50 -10.28 25.28
N PRO A 1035 7.28 -10.84 26.22
CA PRO A 1035 7.10 -12.22 26.68
C PRO A 1035 5.71 -12.52 27.26
N VAL A 1036 5.11 -11.51 27.91
CA VAL A 1036 3.75 -11.62 28.48
C VAL A 1036 2.69 -11.82 27.38
N LEU A 1037 2.86 -11.17 26.22
CA LEU A 1037 1.96 -11.31 25.07
C LEU A 1037 2.20 -12.61 24.31
N GLN A 1038 3.46 -13.03 24.15
CA GLN A 1038 3.79 -14.34 23.57
C GLN A 1038 3.24 -15.50 24.42
N HIS A 1039 3.28 -15.38 25.75
CA HIS A 1039 2.67 -16.36 26.65
C HIS A 1039 1.14 -16.43 26.48
N GLN A 1040 0.46 -15.28 26.34
CA GLN A 1040 -0.98 -15.24 26.06
C GLN A 1040 -1.32 -15.92 24.74
N LEU A 1041 -0.59 -15.62 23.65
CA LEU A 1041 -0.78 -16.27 22.35
C LEU A 1041 -0.58 -17.78 22.45
N ASN A 1042 0.42 -18.22 23.21
CA ASN A 1042 0.73 -19.63 23.38
C ASN A 1042 -0.42 -20.41 24.04
N VAL A 1043 -0.88 -19.95 25.20
CA VAL A 1043 -2.00 -20.56 25.91
C VAL A 1043 -3.25 -20.58 25.02
N PHE A 1044 -3.55 -19.44 24.39
CA PHE A 1044 -4.71 -19.31 23.52
C PHE A 1044 -4.65 -20.26 22.32
N PHE A 1045 -3.53 -20.34 21.58
CA PHE A 1045 -3.43 -21.20 20.41
C PHE A 1045 -3.51 -22.70 20.77
N GLN A 1046 -3.07 -23.12 21.95
CA GLN A 1046 -3.16 -24.53 22.36
C GLN A 1046 -4.53 -24.89 22.96
N SER A 1047 -4.99 -24.18 23.98
CA SER A 1047 -6.18 -24.55 24.77
C SER A 1047 -7.43 -23.75 24.45
N GLY A 1048 -7.35 -22.71 23.61
CA GLY A 1048 -8.44 -21.76 23.35
C GLY A 1048 -8.79 -20.88 24.55
N ARG A 1049 -8.03 -20.95 25.65
CA ARG A 1049 -8.29 -20.20 26.88
C ARG A 1049 -7.69 -18.79 26.80
N THR A 1050 -8.48 -17.79 27.15
CA THR A 1050 -8.09 -16.37 27.09
C THR A 1050 -7.60 -15.91 28.47
N ILE A 1051 -6.30 -16.10 28.73
CA ILE A 1051 -5.66 -15.63 29.98
C ILE A 1051 -5.39 -14.12 29.97
N ASP A 1052 -5.29 -13.53 31.17
CA ASP A 1052 -4.86 -12.15 31.40
C ASP A 1052 -3.33 -12.10 31.63
N PRO A 1053 -2.53 -11.70 30.64
CA PRO A 1053 -1.08 -11.62 30.77
C PRO A 1053 -0.63 -10.48 31.70
N CYS A 1054 -1.53 -9.53 31.99
CA CYS A 1054 -1.27 -8.36 32.81
C CYS A 1054 -1.53 -8.63 34.31
N ALA A 1055 -2.11 -9.78 34.66
CA ALA A 1055 -2.47 -10.12 36.04
C ALA A 1055 -1.27 -10.43 36.98
N THR A 1056 -0.09 -10.76 36.43
CA THR A 1056 1.07 -11.20 37.23
C THR A 1056 1.61 -10.12 38.18
N ASN A 1057 1.56 -8.85 37.77
CA ASN A 1057 1.70 -7.67 38.62
C ASN A 1057 1.18 -6.42 37.89
N LYS A 1058 0.90 -5.32 38.61
CA LYS A 1058 0.36 -4.07 38.05
C LYS A 1058 1.22 -3.40 36.96
N THR A 1059 2.45 -3.86 36.74
CA THR A 1059 3.39 -3.35 35.74
C THR A 1059 3.66 -4.34 34.60
N ALA A 1060 3.03 -5.52 34.59
CA ALA A 1060 3.30 -6.58 33.65
C ALA A 1060 3.10 -6.12 32.18
N CYS A 1061 2.04 -5.35 31.95
CA CYS A 1061 1.72 -4.73 30.65
C CYS A 1061 2.06 -3.23 30.56
N VAL A 1062 2.99 -2.75 31.40
CA VAL A 1062 3.45 -1.35 31.40
C VAL A 1062 4.98 -1.29 31.20
N ARG A 1063 5.43 -0.40 30.33
CA ARG A 1063 6.83 -0.09 30.05
C ARG A 1063 7.01 1.42 30.10
N GLU A 1064 8.17 1.88 30.58
CA GLU A 1064 8.51 3.31 30.53
C GLU A 1064 8.67 3.78 29.08
N LYS A 1065 9.28 2.94 28.23
CA LYS A 1065 9.52 3.19 26.80
C LYS A 1065 9.72 1.88 26.03
N ALA A 1066 9.43 1.87 24.73
CA ALA A 1066 9.70 0.78 23.80
C ALA A 1066 11.21 0.57 23.56
N ILE A 1067 11.80 -0.42 24.26
CA ILE A 1067 13.25 -0.70 24.22
C ILE A 1067 13.68 -2.06 23.64
N CYS A 1068 12.74 -2.86 23.12
CA CYS A 1068 13.03 -4.09 22.36
C CYS A 1068 14.03 -3.86 21.21
#